data_AF-A0A0L0N4T0-F1
#
_entry.id   AF-A0A0L0N4T0-F1
#
_cell.length_a   1.000
_cell.length_b   1.000
_cell.length_c   1.000
_cell.angle_alpha   90.00
_cell.angle_beta   90.00
_cell.angle_gamma   90.00
#
_symmetry.space_group_name_H-M   'P 1'
#
loop_
_entity.id
_entity.type
_entity.pdbx_description
1 polymer ?
#
loop_
_entity_poly.entity_id
_entity_poly.type
_entity_poly.pdbx_seq_one_letter_code
_entity_poly.pdbx_strand_id
1 'polypeptide(L)'
;MVTATASSAPGRGDDDVDEPSYIDYETFLSPDFTPASFANSLVVATNNPNDSPLDLSTPLSRVLFDAQELDSRIDLLTTRSAVPLLQHTQTQTRASKHIVAELDAQIRSLNDSYKQLEREVIDKHAEADEVRQVALRLWETLRLGRSVGRCLQLGRQLEVQHAEIGGPGAKEDHGALLRCSYTILSLREVLESKAQGEEGYGLNRVDAVRSLQDNVIVPIERSVRETAERFVREFSAPTSMTFSQGEEARAKMESALATLYLLSPTLGVKPDRWTPRLLLQSLETYIRSALQMSITSLSRSLGQLPSLDRVLAEVTAKCQNIVSIELVLESTKPPVHPLLPASSTQKQSSLIQPLLTYLETGSLASYFWRTMAGSLATRVQDIVGRGGVVARTLKTNKNNVGDAIRHAVIKGCQPPSALLGGKGKGKTADVNWDREVAVMVGSVVNNLGSSLPRMVQHINDSNSRLVSAVRVQLPLGAVLDALSVRGQREGSAGSVSVPQLVGEGRVVAIYARGHVYVLSDPAAYAAMPPHEGLVHPKEYDIKDSNIELIGSDIDHRVKHNSAATEPAWSDGAVGQAPGLRVWRIEEFQVVPWPRERYGEFYDGDSYIVLFSYKVGKDADAAKLGHDIFFWLGAHTTQDEAGTSAYKTVELDEFLRGAATQHREIRRGGVRSGFRHIEEGAPKETVRTLLRVFKANGGIVVHEVEPAWRSLDDGDVFVLDTGDKIWVWQGRGCSPMEKAKAAQVVHDMTLAKHIDVEVVAQAESRSRRVVDLLGGDDETPRDGFKQQRPVAAASARSGGASDGGHPRKLFRLSDASGQLSFDLVKDGGRISKGDLDGNDVFLLDDAGRAIWVWEGQGASRAEKAKWLSVAQAYIRHVEGELDDAHLMPLAKVIEGNESRAFMKAIEAH
;
A
#
# COMPACT_ATOMS: atom_id res chain seq x y z
N MET A 1 -31.74 47.42 -6.29
CA MET A 1 -32.42 48.18 -7.36
C MET A 1 -33.76 47.54 -7.63
N VAL A 2 -34.86 48.19 -7.24
CA VAL A 2 -36.21 47.87 -7.71
C VAL A 2 -36.86 49.20 -8.07
N THR A 3 -37.07 49.44 -9.36
CA THR A 3 -37.71 50.64 -9.89
C THR A 3 -39.21 50.52 -9.72
N ALA A 4 -39.76 51.15 -8.67
CA ALA A 4 -41.20 51.29 -8.50
C ALA A 4 -41.74 52.35 -9.48
N THR A 5 -42.23 51.90 -10.63
CA THR A 5 -42.96 52.73 -11.59
C THR A 5 -44.30 53.15 -11.00
N ALA A 6 -44.46 54.45 -10.70
CA ALA A 6 -45.74 55.00 -10.27
C ALA A 6 -46.75 54.97 -11.43
N SER A 7 -47.86 54.25 -11.26
CA SER A 7 -48.92 54.17 -12.27
C SER A 7 -49.87 55.37 -12.18
N SER A 8 -50.16 55.95 -13.34
CA SER A 8 -51.12 57.05 -13.50
C SER A 8 -52.56 56.53 -13.64
N ALA A 9 -53.49 57.02 -12.79
CA ALA A 9 -54.93 57.26 -13.09
C ALA A 9 -55.72 57.59 -11.81
N PRO A 10 -56.90 58.23 -11.91
CA PRO A 10 -57.27 59.35 -12.78
C PRO A 10 -57.75 60.57 -11.94
N GLY A 11 -57.88 61.73 -12.57
CA GLY A 11 -58.16 62.98 -11.86
C GLY A 11 -59.53 63.07 -11.17
N ARG A 12 -59.56 63.79 -10.04
CA ARG A 12 -60.66 64.67 -9.66
C ARG A 12 -60.05 66.06 -9.46
N GLY A 13 -60.58 67.05 -10.17
CA GLY A 13 -60.13 68.42 -10.04
C GLY A 13 -60.50 68.97 -8.67
N ASP A 14 -59.56 69.69 -8.08
CA ASP A 14 -59.84 70.80 -7.18
C ASP A 14 -59.09 71.97 -7.84
N ASP A 15 -59.80 72.74 -8.67
CA ASP A 15 -59.28 73.95 -9.31
C ASP A 15 -59.11 75.05 -8.25
N ASP A 16 -58.10 74.93 -7.40
CA ASP A 16 -57.58 76.08 -6.68
C ASP A 16 -56.44 76.69 -7.49
N VAL A 17 -56.78 77.82 -8.09
CA VAL A 17 -55.87 78.79 -8.69
C VAL A 17 -54.73 79.04 -7.69
N ASP A 18 -53.49 78.70 -8.06
CA ASP A 18 -52.32 79.27 -7.39
C ASP A 18 -52.41 80.80 -7.56
N GLU A 19 -52.92 81.49 -6.54
CA GLU A 19 -52.73 82.92 -6.43
C GLU A 19 -51.22 83.18 -6.55
N PRO A 20 -50.78 84.14 -7.40
CA PRO A 20 -49.37 84.42 -7.59
C PRO A 20 -48.79 85.02 -6.31
N SER A 21 -48.36 84.15 -5.41
CA SER A 21 -47.69 84.52 -4.17
C SER A 21 -46.43 85.28 -4.51
N TYR A 22 -46.21 86.38 -3.79
CA TYR A 22 -45.03 87.22 -3.92
C TYR A 22 -43.78 86.59 -3.23
N ILE A 23 -43.90 85.35 -2.76
CA ILE A 23 -42.81 84.58 -2.16
C ILE A 23 -42.28 83.59 -3.20
N ASP A 24 -40.99 83.71 -3.51
CA ASP A 24 -40.27 82.78 -4.37
C ASP A 24 -39.91 81.50 -3.58
N TYR A 25 -40.82 80.53 -3.60
CA TYR A 25 -40.62 79.24 -2.93
C TYR A 25 -39.53 78.38 -3.59
N GLU A 26 -39.20 78.58 -4.88
CA GLU A 26 -38.11 77.82 -5.53
C GLU A 26 -36.76 78.17 -4.89
N THR A 27 -36.54 79.45 -4.58
CA THR A 27 -35.36 79.90 -3.82
C THR A 27 -35.29 79.24 -2.43
N PHE A 28 -36.40 79.09 -1.70
CA PHE A 28 -36.41 78.49 -0.35
C PHE A 28 -36.33 76.96 -0.33
N LEU A 29 -36.82 76.29 -1.37
CA LEU A 29 -36.80 74.82 -1.51
C LEU A 29 -35.53 74.30 -2.20
N SER A 30 -34.68 75.18 -2.72
CA SER A 30 -33.40 74.84 -3.33
C SER A 30 -32.45 74.16 -2.33
N PRO A 31 -31.74 73.07 -2.71
CA PRO A 31 -30.74 72.43 -1.86
C PRO A 31 -29.52 73.34 -1.58
N ASP A 32 -29.34 74.41 -2.36
CA ASP A 32 -28.25 75.39 -2.20
C ASP A 32 -28.65 76.62 -1.36
N PHE A 33 -29.89 76.66 -0.83
CA PHE A 33 -30.36 77.80 -0.03
C PHE A 33 -29.56 77.95 1.27
N THR A 34 -29.04 79.16 1.51
CA THR A 34 -28.38 79.51 2.78
C THR A 34 -28.93 80.82 3.34
N PRO A 35 -29.44 80.83 4.60
CA PRO A 35 -30.06 82.03 5.18
C PRO A 35 -29.15 83.27 5.19
N ALA A 36 -27.84 83.08 5.38
CA ALA A 36 -26.87 84.16 5.39
C ALA A 36 -26.66 84.79 4.00
N SER A 37 -26.66 83.98 2.93
CA SER A 37 -26.55 84.50 1.57
C SER A 37 -27.81 85.25 1.14
N PHE A 38 -28.98 84.70 1.47
CA PHE A 38 -30.28 85.33 1.20
C PHE A 38 -30.49 86.64 1.98
N ALA A 39 -30.11 86.68 3.27
CA ALA A 39 -30.13 87.92 4.05
C ALA A 39 -29.16 88.96 3.46
N ASN A 40 -27.98 88.55 3.01
CA ASN A 40 -27.02 89.45 2.37
C ASN A 40 -27.53 89.99 1.02
N SER A 41 -28.16 89.15 0.18
CA SER A 41 -28.75 89.61 -1.09
C SER A 41 -29.91 90.59 -0.86
N LEU A 42 -30.73 90.38 0.17
CA LEU A 42 -31.78 91.33 0.56
C LEU A 42 -31.20 92.66 1.03
N VAL A 43 -30.19 92.67 1.90
CA VAL A 43 -29.54 93.90 2.38
C VAL A 43 -28.91 94.68 1.22
N VAL A 44 -28.26 94.00 0.26
CA VAL A 44 -27.70 94.63 -0.94
C VAL A 44 -28.79 95.13 -1.90
N ALA A 45 -29.93 94.45 -1.98
CA ALA A 45 -31.04 94.86 -2.86
C ALA A 45 -31.84 96.06 -2.32
N THR A 46 -31.91 96.24 -0.99
CA THR A 46 -32.67 97.33 -0.34
C THR A 46 -31.85 98.59 -0.04
N ASN A 47 -30.53 98.57 -0.22
CA ASN A 47 -29.63 99.69 0.13
C ASN A 47 -28.74 100.12 -1.05
N ASN A 48 -28.44 101.43 -1.15
CA ASN A 48 -27.40 101.90 -2.07
C ASN A 48 -26.01 101.71 -1.43
N PRO A 49 -24.98 101.25 -2.17
CA PRO A 49 -23.61 101.14 -1.66
C PRO A 49 -22.98 102.43 -1.11
N ASN A 50 -23.56 103.60 -1.41
CA ASN A 50 -23.09 104.91 -0.95
C ASN A 50 -23.88 105.47 0.24
N ASP A 51 -24.94 104.80 0.72
CA ASP A 51 -25.75 105.30 1.83
C ASP A 51 -25.11 104.99 3.19
N SER A 52 -25.08 106.00 4.06
CA SER A 52 -24.68 105.86 5.46
C SER A 52 -25.59 106.70 6.37
N PRO A 53 -26.27 106.12 7.38
CA PRO A 53 -26.22 104.73 7.80
C PRO A 53 -27.00 103.78 6.87
N LEU A 54 -26.63 102.49 6.92
CA LEU A 54 -27.31 101.38 6.23
C LEU A 54 -28.71 101.13 6.82
N ASP A 55 -29.74 101.00 5.99
CA ASP A 55 -31.08 100.62 6.43
C ASP A 55 -31.23 99.10 6.53
N LEU A 56 -31.27 98.62 7.76
CA LEU A 56 -31.59 97.23 8.09
C LEU A 56 -33.09 97.01 8.40
N SER A 57 -33.89 98.08 8.53
CA SER A 57 -35.30 97.97 8.90
C SER A 57 -36.18 97.47 7.75
N THR A 58 -35.93 97.93 6.52
CA THR A 58 -36.62 97.45 5.31
C THR A 58 -36.36 95.97 5.03
N PRO A 59 -35.10 95.47 4.93
CA PRO A 59 -34.85 94.05 4.67
C PRO A 59 -35.31 93.15 5.82
N LEU A 60 -35.17 93.58 7.09
CA LEU A 60 -35.71 92.82 8.23
C LEU A 60 -37.24 92.71 8.17
N SER A 61 -37.94 93.80 7.86
CA SER A 61 -39.41 93.78 7.72
C SER A 61 -39.83 92.85 6.59
N ARG A 62 -39.12 92.84 5.46
CA ARG A 62 -39.39 91.92 4.34
C ARG A 62 -39.28 90.45 4.77
N VAL A 63 -38.19 90.06 5.45
CA VAL A 63 -38.00 88.70 5.97
C VAL A 63 -39.09 88.31 6.98
N LEU A 64 -39.49 89.24 7.86
CA LEU A 64 -40.56 88.97 8.84
C LEU A 64 -41.93 88.75 8.18
N PHE A 65 -42.27 89.52 7.15
CA PHE A 65 -43.49 89.27 6.36
C PHE A 65 -43.42 87.94 5.62
N ASP A 66 -42.30 87.64 4.96
CA ASP A 66 -42.13 86.37 4.23
C ASP A 66 -42.20 85.15 5.17
N ALA A 67 -41.65 85.25 6.38
CA ALA A 67 -41.74 84.21 7.41
C ALA A 67 -43.18 84.03 7.94
N GLN A 68 -43.90 85.12 8.22
CA GLN A 68 -45.29 85.05 8.70
C GLN A 68 -46.23 84.42 7.66
N GLU A 69 -46.03 84.74 6.38
CA GLU A 69 -46.80 84.19 5.28
C GLU A 69 -46.43 82.72 5.01
N LEU A 70 -45.14 82.36 5.14
CA LEU A 70 -44.69 80.95 5.11
C LEU A 70 -45.33 80.13 6.24
N ASP A 71 -45.29 80.61 7.49
CA ASP A 71 -45.93 79.94 8.63
C ASP A 71 -47.43 79.79 8.42
N SER A 72 -48.10 80.84 7.94
CA SER A 72 -49.54 80.82 7.64
C SER A 72 -49.89 79.83 6.51
N ARG A 73 -49.07 79.75 5.45
CA ARG A 73 -49.27 78.79 4.36
C ARG A 73 -48.95 77.36 4.81
N ILE A 74 -47.96 77.16 5.69
CA ILE A 74 -47.67 75.84 6.29
C ILE A 74 -48.83 75.39 7.17
N ASP A 75 -49.37 76.26 8.03
CA ASP A 75 -50.55 75.94 8.85
C ASP A 75 -51.78 75.63 8.00
N LEU A 76 -52.03 76.43 6.94
CA LEU A 76 -53.12 76.19 6.00
C LEU A 76 -52.96 74.85 5.26
N LEU A 77 -51.77 74.56 4.72
CA LEU A 77 -51.49 73.32 3.99
C LEU A 77 -51.54 72.11 4.92
N THR A 78 -50.95 72.18 6.11
CA THR A 78 -50.97 71.06 7.08
C THR A 78 -52.37 70.84 7.63
N THR A 79 -53.18 71.88 7.84
CA THR A 79 -54.58 71.76 8.25
C THR A 79 -55.45 71.18 7.12
N ARG A 80 -55.33 71.68 5.89
CA ARG A 80 -56.09 71.17 4.72
C ARG A 80 -55.71 69.73 4.35
N SER A 81 -54.45 69.35 4.53
CA SER A 81 -53.92 68.00 4.22
C SER A 81 -53.64 67.12 5.45
N ALA A 82 -54.17 67.48 6.62
CA ALA A 82 -53.91 66.79 7.89
C ALA A 82 -54.19 65.28 7.82
N VAL A 83 -55.31 64.89 7.19
CA VAL A 83 -55.71 63.48 7.05
C VAL A 83 -54.73 62.71 6.14
N PRO A 84 -54.40 63.15 4.91
CA PRO A 84 -53.32 62.56 4.11
C PRO A 84 -51.97 62.43 4.85
N LEU A 85 -51.53 63.46 5.57
CA LEU A 85 -50.24 63.44 6.30
C LEU A 85 -50.23 62.42 7.44
N LEU A 86 -51.32 62.34 8.22
CA LEU A 86 -51.48 61.35 9.28
C LEU A 86 -51.58 59.93 8.71
N GLN A 87 -52.30 59.74 7.59
CA GLN A 87 -52.38 58.45 6.90
C GLN A 87 -51.02 58.00 6.37
N HIS A 88 -50.25 58.89 5.73
CA HIS A 88 -48.90 58.60 5.25
C HIS A 88 -47.98 58.17 6.41
N THR A 89 -47.95 58.96 7.48
CA THR A 89 -47.14 58.69 8.69
C THR A 89 -47.54 57.36 9.36
N GLN A 90 -48.84 57.08 9.44
CA GLN A 90 -49.36 55.82 9.98
C GLN A 90 -48.97 54.63 9.12
N THR A 91 -49.09 54.74 7.79
CA THR A 91 -48.71 53.69 6.84
C THR A 91 -47.20 53.43 6.87
N GLN A 92 -46.36 54.47 6.89
CA GLN A 92 -44.92 54.34 7.00
C GLN A 92 -44.50 53.68 8.33
N THR A 93 -45.10 54.09 9.45
CA THR A 93 -44.86 53.50 10.77
C THR A 93 -45.28 52.03 10.81
N ARG A 94 -46.42 51.68 10.19
CA ARG A 94 -46.92 50.30 10.11
C ARG A 94 -46.02 49.42 9.23
N ALA A 95 -45.57 49.94 8.09
CA ALA A 95 -44.63 49.24 7.20
C ALA A 95 -43.29 48.98 7.90
N SER A 96 -42.72 50.00 8.56
CA SER A 96 -41.49 49.85 9.34
C SER A 96 -41.60 48.78 10.44
N LYS A 97 -42.69 48.81 11.23
CA LYS A 97 -42.94 47.78 12.25
C LYS A 97 -43.10 46.37 11.68
N HIS A 98 -43.74 46.23 10.52
CA HIS A 98 -43.88 44.95 9.84
C HIS A 98 -42.52 44.42 9.35
N ILE A 99 -41.69 45.28 8.74
CA ILE A 99 -40.34 44.93 8.27
C ILE A 99 -39.45 44.49 9.43
N VAL A 100 -39.47 45.21 10.56
CA VAL A 100 -38.69 44.85 11.74
C VAL A 100 -39.16 43.51 12.34
N ALA A 101 -40.47 43.28 12.45
CA ALA A 101 -41.00 42.02 12.98
C ALA A 101 -40.64 40.80 12.12
N GLU A 102 -40.70 40.94 10.79
CA GLU A 102 -40.32 39.91 9.84
C GLU A 102 -38.80 39.63 9.88
N LEU A 103 -37.99 40.70 9.92
CA LEU A 103 -36.54 40.59 10.02
C LEU A 103 -36.10 39.92 11.33
N ASP A 104 -36.74 40.27 12.46
CA ASP A 104 -36.51 39.65 13.77
C ASP A 104 -36.79 38.13 13.75
N ALA A 105 -37.86 37.71 13.08
CA ALA A 105 -38.21 36.31 12.93
C ALA A 105 -37.15 35.54 12.12
N GLN A 106 -36.71 36.12 10.99
CA GLN A 106 -35.68 35.54 10.14
C GLN A 106 -34.31 35.48 10.84
N ILE A 107 -33.92 36.54 11.57
CA ILE A 107 -32.69 36.57 12.37
C ILE A 107 -32.70 35.50 13.47
N ARG A 108 -33.84 35.26 14.14
CA ARG A 108 -33.94 34.19 15.15
C ARG A 108 -33.79 32.81 14.50
N SER A 109 -34.51 32.57 13.40
CA SER A 109 -34.40 31.32 12.64
C SER A 109 -32.95 31.04 12.19
N LEU A 110 -32.22 32.05 11.73
CA LEU A 110 -30.82 31.94 11.31
C LEU A 110 -29.86 31.70 12.48
N ASN A 111 -30.09 32.35 13.63
CA ASN A 111 -29.29 32.10 14.83
C ASN A 111 -29.51 30.69 15.39
N ASP A 112 -30.72 30.15 15.30
CA ASP A 112 -31.03 28.81 15.79
C ASP A 112 -30.52 27.72 14.82
N SER A 113 -30.56 27.95 13.50
CA SER A 113 -29.88 27.06 12.54
C SER A 113 -28.35 27.09 12.69
N TYR A 114 -27.75 28.26 12.98
CA TYR A 114 -26.32 28.36 13.26
C TYR A 114 -25.92 27.57 14.53
N LYS A 115 -26.65 27.72 15.64
CA LYS A 115 -26.43 26.92 16.86
C LYS A 115 -26.62 25.42 16.64
N GLN A 116 -27.54 25.04 15.75
CA GLN A 116 -27.71 23.64 15.37
C GLN A 116 -26.50 23.14 14.57
N LEU A 117 -26.01 23.91 13.61
CA LEU A 117 -24.82 23.58 12.82
C LEU A 117 -23.55 23.46 13.69
N GLU A 118 -23.36 24.39 14.62
CA GLU A 118 -22.27 24.39 15.60
C GLU A 118 -22.25 23.05 16.39
N ARG A 119 -23.38 22.68 16.99
CA ARG A 119 -23.52 21.44 17.77
C ARG A 119 -23.50 20.16 16.96
N GLU A 120 -24.09 20.17 15.77
CA GLU A 120 -24.25 18.95 14.98
C GLU A 120 -23.06 18.63 14.07
N VAL A 121 -22.29 19.65 13.67
CA VAL A 121 -21.18 19.51 12.73
C VAL A 121 -19.85 19.94 13.35
N ILE A 122 -19.74 21.14 13.93
CA ILE A 122 -18.44 21.66 14.41
C ILE A 122 -17.96 20.86 15.64
N ASP A 123 -18.79 20.78 16.69
CA ASP A 123 -18.45 20.07 17.92
C ASP A 123 -18.16 18.58 17.65
N LYS A 124 -19.04 17.92 16.88
CA LYS A 124 -18.84 16.50 16.51
C LYS A 124 -17.64 16.27 15.60
N HIS A 125 -17.27 17.23 14.75
CA HIS A 125 -16.06 17.12 13.93
C HIS A 125 -14.81 17.24 14.80
N ALA A 126 -14.80 18.14 15.79
CA ALA A 126 -13.71 18.25 16.76
C ALA A 126 -13.55 16.95 17.57
N GLU A 127 -14.64 16.42 18.13
CA GLU A 127 -14.64 15.10 18.80
C GLU A 127 -14.14 13.98 17.87
N ALA A 128 -14.60 13.95 16.62
CA ALA A 128 -14.18 12.94 15.64
C ALA A 128 -12.70 13.06 15.26
N ASP A 129 -12.13 14.27 15.18
CA ASP A 129 -10.70 14.44 14.92
C ASP A 129 -9.84 14.03 16.12
N GLU A 130 -10.27 14.32 17.35
CA GLU A 130 -9.61 13.79 18.55
C GLU A 130 -9.60 12.25 18.54
N VAL A 131 -10.75 11.62 18.27
CA VAL A 131 -10.86 10.16 18.13
C VAL A 131 -9.97 9.63 16.99
N ARG A 132 -9.91 10.32 15.85
CA ARG A 132 -9.03 9.97 14.71
C ARG A 132 -7.56 10.03 15.11
N GLN A 133 -7.13 11.08 15.80
CA GLN A 133 -5.76 11.24 16.29
C GLN A 133 -5.40 10.14 17.31
N VAL A 134 -6.31 9.80 18.23
CA VAL A 134 -6.14 8.70 19.18
C VAL A 134 -6.04 7.36 18.45
N ALA A 135 -6.91 7.09 17.48
CA ALA A 135 -6.90 5.86 16.68
C ALA A 135 -5.61 5.71 15.86
N LEU A 136 -5.10 6.78 15.25
CA LEU A 136 -3.81 6.78 14.55
C LEU A 136 -2.64 6.46 15.50
N ARG A 137 -2.58 7.10 16.68
CA ARG A 137 -1.54 6.82 17.70
C ARG A 137 -1.63 5.37 18.21
N LEU A 138 -2.84 4.84 18.40
CA LEU A 138 -3.05 3.43 18.78
C LEU A 138 -2.59 2.47 17.68
N TRP A 139 -2.90 2.76 16.42
CA TRP A 139 -2.44 1.97 15.27
C TRP A 139 -0.91 1.96 15.14
N GLU A 140 -0.26 3.12 15.26
CA GLU A 140 1.21 3.23 15.26
C GLU A 140 1.83 2.44 16.42
N THR A 141 1.25 2.55 17.62
CA THR A 141 1.69 1.83 18.82
C THR A 141 1.55 0.32 18.66
N LEU A 142 0.43 -0.15 18.12
CA LEU A 142 0.14 -1.58 17.92
C LEU A 142 1.01 -2.16 16.79
N ARG A 143 1.26 -1.40 15.72
CA ARG A 143 2.20 -1.74 14.64
C ARG A 143 3.63 -1.88 15.18
N LEU A 144 4.09 -0.89 15.95
CA LEU A 144 5.42 -0.93 16.57
C LEU A 144 5.51 -2.10 17.56
N GLY A 145 4.48 -2.31 18.37
CA GLY A 145 4.38 -3.42 19.33
C GLY A 145 4.47 -4.81 18.67
N ARG A 146 3.84 -5.02 17.52
CA ARG A 146 3.99 -6.26 16.72
C ARG A 146 5.43 -6.47 16.25
N SER A 147 6.05 -5.42 15.73
CA SER A 147 7.44 -5.46 15.23
C SER A 147 8.44 -5.70 16.38
N VAL A 148 8.23 -5.08 17.54
CA VAL A 148 8.98 -5.34 18.78
C VAL A 148 8.78 -6.79 19.24
N GLY A 149 7.55 -7.31 19.21
CA GLY A 149 7.23 -8.70 19.55
C GLY A 149 7.98 -9.70 18.65
N ARG A 150 7.98 -9.48 17.33
CA ARG A 150 8.75 -10.29 16.37
C ARG A 150 10.25 -10.24 16.67
N CYS A 151 10.82 -9.05 16.91
CA CYS A 151 12.22 -8.90 17.28
C CYS A 151 12.58 -9.67 18.57
N LEU A 152 11.77 -9.56 19.62
CA LEU A 152 12.00 -10.27 20.88
C LEU A 152 11.86 -11.79 20.73
N GLN A 153 10.89 -12.26 19.93
CA GLN A 153 10.72 -13.69 19.64
C GLN A 153 11.91 -14.26 18.85
N LEU A 154 12.35 -13.57 17.80
CA LEU A 154 13.54 -13.95 17.02
C LEU A 154 14.82 -13.87 17.87
N GLY A 155 14.95 -12.86 18.73
CA GLY A 155 16.04 -12.74 19.68
C GLY A 155 16.10 -13.91 20.65
N ARG A 156 14.97 -14.31 21.23
CA ARG A 156 14.88 -15.48 22.11
C ARG A 156 15.17 -16.78 21.37
N GLN A 157 14.70 -16.92 20.13
CA GLN A 157 15.03 -18.06 19.26
C GLN A 157 16.54 -18.14 18.99
N LEU A 158 17.20 -16.99 18.77
CA LEU A 158 18.64 -16.90 18.56
C LEU A 158 19.44 -17.33 19.80
N GLU A 159 19.03 -16.92 21.01
CA GLU A 159 19.66 -17.38 22.27
C GLU A 159 19.59 -18.91 22.43
N VAL A 160 18.41 -19.50 22.18
CA VAL A 160 18.19 -20.95 22.31
C VAL A 160 19.06 -21.71 21.30
N GLN A 161 19.06 -21.30 20.04
CA GLN A 161 19.91 -21.89 19.00
C GLN A 161 21.40 -21.69 19.30
N HIS A 162 21.80 -20.57 19.92
CA HIS A 162 23.20 -20.34 20.25
C HIS A 162 23.70 -21.28 21.36
N ALA A 163 22.86 -21.59 22.35
CA ALA A 163 23.22 -22.54 23.42
C ALA A 163 23.54 -23.95 22.88
N GLU A 164 22.95 -24.35 21.75
CA GLU A 164 23.18 -25.64 21.09
C GLU A 164 24.57 -25.75 20.43
N ILE A 165 25.25 -24.62 20.18
CA ILE A 165 26.56 -24.56 19.49
C ILE A 165 27.72 -24.93 20.44
N GLY A 166 27.54 -24.87 21.76
CA GLY A 166 28.66 -24.93 22.72
C GLY A 166 28.37 -25.49 24.11
N GLY A 167 27.30 -26.27 24.29
CA GLY A 167 26.96 -26.87 25.60
C GLY A 167 28.00 -27.89 26.09
N PRO A 168 28.57 -27.76 27.31
CA PRO A 168 29.56 -28.70 27.83
C PRO A 168 28.93 -30.10 28.03
N GLY A 169 29.38 -31.07 27.22
CA GLY A 169 28.91 -32.45 27.25
C GLY A 169 27.79 -32.78 26.25
N ALA A 170 27.29 -31.81 25.48
CA ALA A 170 26.38 -32.05 24.37
C ALA A 170 27.15 -32.40 23.09
N LYS A 171 26.55 -33.24 22.24
CA LYS A 171 27.07 -33.54 20.90
C LYS A 171 26.90 -32.29 20.03
N GLU A 172 27.99 -31.65 19.62
CA GLU A 172 27.99 -30.37 18.88
C GLU A 172 27.05 -30.41 17.65
N ASP A 173 25.90 -29.75 17.71
CA ASP A 173 25.03 -29.60 16.54
C ASP A 173 25.57 -28.49 15.64
N HIS A 174 26.41 -28.85 14.69
CA HIS A 174 26.91 -27.94 13.66
C HIS A 174 25.79 -27.37 12.77
N GLY A 175 24.60 -27.99 12.73
CA GLY A 175 23.39 -27.42 12.14
C GLY A 175 22.88 -26.18 12.87
N ALA A 176 23.17 -26.01 14.17
CA ALA A 176 22.77 -24.83 14.94
C ALA A 176 23.42 -23.54 14.43
N LEU A 177 24.66 -23.60 13.92
CA LEU A 177 25.33 -22.45 13.26
C LEU A 177 24.49 -21.91 12.09
N LEU A 178 23.93 -22.81 11.27
CA LEU A 178 23.09 -22.43 10.14
C LEU A 178 21.76 -21.85 10.62
N ARG A 179 21.12 -22.47 11.61
CA ARG A 179 19.87 -21.95 12.21
C ARG A 179 20.07 -20.53 12.75
N CYS A 180 21.12 -20.30 13.55
CA CYS A 180 21.49 -18.97 14.03
C CYS A 180 21.70 -17.98 12.87
N SER A 181 22.39 -18.38 11.80
CA SER A 181 22.65 -17.48 10.66
C SER A 181 21.37 -17.01 9.96
N TYR A 182 20.38 -17.89 9.78
CA TYR A 182 19.08 -17.48 9.24
C TYR A 182 18.31 -16.57 10.20
N THR A 183 18.30 -16.88 11.50
CA THR A 183 17.64 -16.02 12.51
C THR A 183 18.29 -14.64 12.62
N ILE A 184 19.63 -14.55 12.52
CA ILE A 184 20.37 -13.28 12.45
C ILE A 184 19.96 -12.49 11.19
N LEU A 185 19.84 -13.15 10.03
CA LEU A 185 19.42 -12.47 8.79
C LEU A 185 17.97 -11.99 8.86
N SER A 186 17.05 -12.76 9.47
CA SER A 186 15.67 -12.32 9.74
C SER A 186 15.60 -11.14 10.71
N LEU A 187 16.51 -11.06 11.69
CA LEU A 187 16.64 -9.91 12.57
C LEU A 187 17.19 -8.68 11.83
N ARG A 188 18.20 -8.85 10.97
CA ARG A 188 18.72 -7.76 10.13
C ARG A 188 17.64 -7.20 9.20
N GLU A 189 16.88 -8.05 8.52
CA GLU A 189 15.75 -7.66 7.66
C GLU A 189 14.78 -6.68 8.36
N VAL A 190 14.32 -7.05 9.56
CA VAL A 190 13.39 -6.22 10.35
C VAL A 190 14.05 -4.93 10.86
N LEU A 191 15.33 -4.99 11.24
CA LEU A 191 16.04 -3.85 11.85
C LEU A 191 16.63 -2.87 10.82
N GLU A 192 16.83 -3.29 9.58
CA GLU A 192 17.36 -2.47 8.47
C GLU A 192 16.25 -1.74 7.69
N SER A 193 15.02 -2.26 7.71
CA SER A 193 13.82 -1.69 7.06
C SER A 193 13.29 -0.43 7.78
N LYS A 194 14.02 0.69 7.66
CA LYS A 194 13.85 1.92 8.44
C LYS A 194 13.03 3.02 7.76
N ALA A 195 12.54 2.84 6.52
CA ALA A 195 11.79 3.88 5.83
C ALA A 195 10.38 4.07 6.41
N GLN A 196 9.77 5.23 6.19
CA GLN A 196 8.41 5.50 6.63
C GLN A 196 7.44 4.56 5.91
N GLY A 197 6.69 3.76 6.66
CA GLY A 197 5.81 2.72 6.10
C GLY A 197 6.41 1.31 6.12
N GLU A 198 7.67 1.11 6.49
CA GLU A 198 8.30 -0.21 6.66
C GLU A 198 8.17 -0.78 8.09
N GLU A 199 8.39 -2.08 8.26
CA GLU A 199 8.22 -2.80 9.54
C GLU A 199 9.19 -2.31 10.64
N GLY A 200 10.42 -1.94 10.27
CA GLY A 200 11.44 -1.48 11.20
C GLY A 200 11.35 -0.01 11.62
N TYR A 201 10.40 0.75 11.06
CA TYR A 201 10.24 2.17 11.37
C TYR A 201 9.98 2.41 12.86
N GLY A 202 10.89 3.16 13.50
CA GLY A 202 10.81 3.51 14.92
C GLY A 202 11.33 2.44 15.90
N LEU A 203 11.69 1.23 15.46
CA LEU A 203 12.23 0.18 16.34
C LEU A 203 13.48 0.63 17.10
N ASN A 204 14.35 1.42 16.46
CA ASN A 204 15.55 1.99 17.07
C ASN A 204 15.27 2.95 18.23
N ARG A 205 14.03 3.43 18.39
CA ARG A 205 13.61 4.30 19.50
C ARG A 205 13.26 3.49 20.77
N VAL A 206 13.00 2.20 20.65
CA VAL A 206 12.57 1.31 21.76
C VAL A 206 13.78 0.74 22.51
N ASP A 207 13.87 1.00 23.82
CA ASP A 207 14.99 0.53 24.67
C ASP A 207 15.16 -0.99 24.68
N ALA A 208 14.06 -1.75 24.72
CA ALA A 208 14.13 -3.22 24.68
C ALA A 208 14.78 -3.74 23.38
N VAL A 209 14.56 -3.07 22.25
CA VAL A 209 15.14 -3.45 20.96
C VAL A 209 16.61 -3.04 20.85
N ARG A 210 16.98 -1.86 21.38
CA ARG A 210 18.40 -1.46 21.51
C ARG A 210 19.17 -2.45 22.39
N SER A 211 18.62 -2.76 23.57
CA SER A 211 19.21 -3.74 24.49
C SER A 211 19.35 -5.12 23.86
N LEU A 212 18.36 -5.58 23.07
CA LEU A 212 18.46 -6.82 22.31
C LEU A 212 19.59 -6.78 21.27
N GLN A 213 19.72 -5.67 20.52
CA GLN A 213 20.80 -5.51 19.54
C GLN A 213 22.19 -5.58 20.20
N ASP A 214 22.41 -4.77 21.23
CA ASP A 214 23.72 -4.58 21.85
C ASP A 214 24.15 -5.78 22.71
N ASN A 215 23.21 -6.39 23.45
CA ASN A 215 23.53 -7.45 24.43
C ASN A 215 23.32 -8.87 23.91
N VAL A 216 22.51 -9.08 22.87
CA VAL A 216 22.17 -10.42 22.35
C VAL A 216 22.62 -10.59 20.90
N ILE A 217 22.12 -9.76 19.97
CA ILE A 217 22.33 -9.97 18.54
C ILE A 217 23.81 -9.79 18.16
N VAL A 218 24.42 -8.65 18.52
CA VAL A 218 25.82 -8.36 18.16
C VAL A 218 26.82 -9.34 18.82
N PRO A 219 26.70 -9.73 20.11
CA PRO A 219 27.55 -10.74 20.71
C PRO A 219 27.37 -12.15 20.10
N ILE A 220 26.13 -12.59 19.85
CA ILE A 220 25.87 -13.92 19.27
C ILE A 220 26.34 -13.97 17.81
N GLU A 221 26.08 -12.96 16.99
CA GLU A 221 26.56 -12.89 15.60
C GLU A 221 28.09 -13.00 15.55
N ARG A 222 28.79 -12.28 16.43
CA ARG A 222 30.25 -12.36 16.58
C ARG A 222 30.70 -13.79 16.94
N SER A 223 30.07 -14.39 17.94
CA SER A 223 30.38 -15.74 18.44
C SER A 223 30.14 -16.84 17.38
N VAL A 224 29.02 -16.76 16.65
CA VAL A 224 28.68 -17.66 15.52
C VAL A 224 29.72 -17.56 14.41
N ARG A 225 30.10 -16.33 14.02
CA ARG A 225 31.16 -16.09 13.02
C ARG A 225 32.50 -16.65 13.47
N GLU A 226 32.93 -16.35 14.69
CA GLU A 226 34.21 -16.81 15.25
C GLU A 226 34.27 -18.34 15.39
N THR A 227 33.14 -18.98 15.69
CA THR A 227 33.01 -20.44 15.72
C THR A 227 33.13 -21.05 14.32
N ALA A 228 32.51 -20.45 13.30
CA ALA A 228 32.64 -20.90 11.92
C ALA A 228 34.07 -20.69 11.38
N GLU A 229 34.69 -19.55 11.65
CA GLU A 229 36.11 -19.29 11.32
C GLU A 229 37.05 -20.29 12.03
N ARG A 230 36.76 -20.65 13.28
CA ARG A 230 37.49 -21.68 14.03
C ARG A 230 37.38 -23.05 13.35
N PHE A 231 36.19 -23.49 12.96
CA PHE A 231 35.98 -24.77 12.28
C PHE A 231 36.71 -24.84 10.93
N VAL A 232 36.72 -23.76 10.15
CA VAL A 232 37.54 -23.68 8.92
C VAL A 232 39.03 -23.77 9.25
N ARG A 233 39.50 -23.05 10.29
CA ARG A 233 40.91 -23.02 10.71
C ARG A 233 41.44 -24.36 11.23
N GLU A 234 40.60 -25.13 11.92
CA GLU A 234 40.96 -26.39 12.59
C GLU A 234 40.71 -27.63 11.72
N PHE A 235 40.15 -27.45 10.52
CA PHE A 235 39.85 -28.54 9.58
C PHE A 235 41.09 -29.38 9.23
N SER A 236 40.95 -30.71 9.41
CA SER A 236 41.98 -31.69 9.09
C SER A 236 41.36 -33.04 8.72
N ALA A 237 41.90 -33.69 7.68
CA ALA A 237 41.41 -34.95 7.12
C ALA A 237 42.54 -35.98 6.99
N PRO A 238 43.08 -36.51 8.10
CA PRO A 238 44.20 -37.45 8.08
C PRO A 238 43.82 -38.78 7.41
N THR A 239 44.79 -39.44 6.78
CA THR A 239 44.57 -40.73 6.09
C THR A 239 44.12 -41.88 7.00
N SER A 240 44.19 -41.72 8.33
CA SER A 240 43.72 -42.68 9.34
C SER A 240 42.27 -42.44 9.80
N MET A 241 41.59 -41.41 9.28
CA MET A 241 40.23 -41.03 9.66
C MET A 241 39.21 -42.09 9.20
N THR A 242 38.25 -42.45 10.05
CA THR A 242 37.15 -43.33 9.64
C THR A 242 36.18 -42.62 8.70
N PHE A 243 35.39 -43.37 7.93
CA PHE A 243 34.34 -42.79 7.09
C PHE A 243 33.35 -41.93 7.90
N SER A 244 32.92 -42.41 9.08
CA SER A 244 32.01 -41.66 9.97
C SER A 244 32.62 -40.37 10.51
N GLN A 245 33.91 -40.38 10.86
CA GLN A 245 34.63 -39.16 11.26
C GLN A 245 34.74 -38.19 10.08
N GLY A 246 35.06 -38.70 8.89
CA GLY A 246 35.14 -37.92 7.65
C GLY A 246 33.82 -37.25 7.30
N GLU A 247 32.70 -37.97 7.41
CA GLU A 247 31.35 -37.44 7.22
C GLU A 247 31.02 -36.33 8.24
N GLU A 248 31.33 -36.53 9.53
CA GLU A 248 31.12 -35.50 10.56
C GLU A 248 31.99 -34.24 10.30
N ALA A 249 33.28 -34.41 9.99
CA ALA A 249 34.18 -33.29 9.69
C ALA A 249 33.77 -32.54 8.41
N ARG A 250 33.26 -33.28 7.41
CA ARG A 250 32.67 -32.70 6.20
C ARG A 250 31.43 -31.89 6.55
N ALA A 251 30.49 -32.43 7.31
CA ALA A 251 29.24 -31.75 7.67
C ALA A 251 29.50 -30.49 8.54
N LYS A 252 30.46 -30.56 9.48
CA LYS A 252 30.95 -29.39 10.24
C LYS A 252 31.52 -28.31 9.32
N MET A 253 32.29 -28.71 8.31
CA MET A 253 32.87 -27.78 7.33
C MET A 253 31.79 -27.17 6.43
N GLU A 254 30.85 -27.97 5.90
CA GLU A 254 29.72 -27.47 5.10
C GLU A 254 28.89 -26.44 5.87
N SER A 255 28.55 -26.73 7.15
CA SER A 255 27.87 -25.77 8.03
C SER A 255 28.67 -24.48 8.25
N ALA A 256 29.98 -24.56 8.50
CA ALA A 256 30.82 -23.39 8.71
C ALA A 256 30.95 -22.52 7.45
N LEU A 257 31.16 -23.12 6.28
CA LEU A 257 31.29 -22.43 5.00
C LEU A 257 29.97 -21.74 4.61
N ALA A 258 28.84 -22.41 4.76
CA ALA A 258 27.53 -21.82 4.50
C ALA A 258 27.17 -20.71 5.51
N THR A 259 27.58 -20.83 6.79
CA THR A 259 27.44 -19.75 7.78
C THR A 259 28.26 -18.51 7.42
N LEU A 260 29.52 -18.67 6.99
CA LEU A 260 30.37 -17.54 6.54
C LEU A 260 29.88 -16.92 5.23
N TYR A 261 29.26 -17.70 4.35
CA TYR A 261 28.58 -17.20 3.16
C TYR A 261 27.37 -16.34 3.54
N LEU A 262 26.47 -16.84 4.40
CA LEU A 262 25.24 -16.17 4.82
C LEU A 262 25.48 -14.92 5.68
N LEU A 263 26.48 -14.92 6.56
CA LEU A 263 26.79 -13.75 7.40
C LEU A 263 27.63 -12.68 6.69
N SER A 264 28.10 -12.93 5.47
CA SER A 264 28.92 -11.96 4.71
C SER A 264 28.15 -10.66 4.43
N PRO A 265 28.77 -9.47 4.59
CA PRO A 265 28.04 -8.19 4.49
C PRO A 265 27.34 -7.97 3.15
N THR A 266 26.05 -7.62 3.19
CA THR A 266 25.22 -7.24 2.04
C THR A 266 25.00 -5.74 1.90
N LEU A 267 25.09 -4.98 3.01
CA LEU A 267 24.80 -3.54 3.08
C LEU A 267 25.62 -2.72 2.06
N GLY A 268 24.92 -1.91 1.27
CA GLY A 268 25.51 -0.97 0.31
C GLY A 268 26.11 -1.61 -0.95
N VAL A 269 25.95 -2.91 -1.17
CA VAL A 269 26.49 -3.62 -2.34
C VAL A 269 25.37 -3.99 -3.32
N LYS A 270 25.53 -3.65 -4.61
CA LYS A 270 24.58 -4.07 -5.65
C LYS A 270 24.57 -5.61 -5.76
N PRO A 271 23.40 -6.29 -5.85
CA PRO A 271 23.31 -7.75 -5.88
C PRO A 271 24.23 -8.43 -6.89
N ASP A 272 24.37 -7.89 -8.10
CA ASP A 272 25.23 -8.44 -9.16
C ASP A 272 26.74 -8.36 -8.88
N ARG A 273 27.17 -7.62 -7.85
CA ARG A 273 28.58 -7.43 -7.47
C ARG A 273 28.88 -7.95 -6.06
N TRP A 274 27.93 -8.62 -5.42
CA TRP A 274 28.13 -9.16 -4.08
C TRP A 274 29.11 -10.34 -4.09
N THR A 275 29.97 -10.41 -3.08
CA THR A 275 30.94 -11.48 -2.89
C THR A 275 30.98 -11.89 -1.41
N PRO A 276 31.10 -13.20 -1.10
CA PRO A 276 31.07 -13.70 0.28
C PRO A 276 32.42 -13.45 0.98
N ARG A 277 32.67 -12.20 1.39
CA ARG A 277 33.97 -11.73 1.89
C ARG A 277 34.48 -12.52 3.10
N LEU A 278 33.62 -12.89 4.05
CA LEU A 278 34.04 -13.62 5.26
C LEU A 278 34.50 -15.05 4.91
N LEU A 279 33.78 -15.71 4.00
CA LEU A 279 34.13 -17.02 3.47
C LEU A 279 35.51 -16.98 2.78
N LEU A 280 35.70 -16.03 1.85
CA LEU A 280 36.94 -15.86 1.10
C LEU A 280 38.13 -15.56 2.02
N GLN A 281 37.98 -14.63 2.96
CA GLN A 281 39.03 -14.25 3.91
C GLN A 281 39.43 -15.41 4.83
N SER A 282 38.47 -16.20 5.32
CA SER A 282 38.73 -17.37 6.17
C SER A 282 39.52 -18.45 5.43
N LEU A 283 39.08 -18.80 4.21
CA LEU A 283 39.74 -19.78 3.34
C LEU A 283 41.13 -19.33 2.89
N GLU A 284 41.29 -18.06 2.51
CA GLU A 284 42.61 -17.50 2.18
C GLU A 284 43.56 -17.57 3.38
N THR A 285 43.08 -17.23 4.59
CA THR A 285 43.88 -17.29 5.82
C THR A 285 44.34 -18.72 6.13
N TYR A 286 43.47 -19.73 5.94
CA TYR A 286 43.83 -21.14 6.07
C TYR A 286 44.94 -21.54 5.09
N ILE A 287 44.74 -21.28 3.79
CA ILE A 287 45.69 -21.66 2.72
C ILE A 287 47.04 -20.95 2.92
N ARG A 288 47.02 -19.65 3.24
CA ARG A 288 48.22 -18.85 3.50
C ARG A 288 49.00 -19.35 4.71
N SER A 289 48.31 -19.72 5.79
CA SER A 289 48.92 -20.31 6.99
C SER A 289 49.56 -21.68 6.68
N ALA A 290 48.82 -22.57 6.00
CA ALA A 290 49.32 -23.87 5.57
C ALA A 290 50.58 -23.74 4.69
N LEU A 291 50.57 -22.81 3.73
CA LEU A 291 51.72 -22.46 2.89
C LEU A 291 52.93 -21.99 3.70
N GLN A 292 52.76 -20.98 4.55
CA GLN A 292 53.86 -20.39 5.33
C GLN A 292 54.51 -21.41 6.28
N MET A 293 53.70 -22.25 6.93
CA MET A 293 54.20 -23.34 7.76
C MET A 293 55.02 -24.34 6.92
N SER A 294 54.48 -24.81 5.79
CA SER A 294 55.12 -25.79 4.91
C SER A 294 56.41 -25.27 4.27
N ILE A 295 56.43 -24.03 3.79
CA ILE A 295 57.64 -23.38 3.25
C ILE A 295 58.74 -23.30 4.32
N THR A 296 58.37 -22.93 5.54
CA THR A 296 59.32 -22.73 6.65
C THR A 296 59.88 -24.06 7.18
N SER A 297 59.04 -25.09 7.32
CA SER A 297 59.51 -26.42 7.75
C SER A 297 60.36 -27.09 6.67
N LEU A 298 59.93 -27.08 5.41
CA LEU A 298 60.66 -27.69 4.30
C LEU A 298 61.99 -26.98 4.02
N SER A 299 62.02 -25.65 4.08
CA SER A 299 63.27 -24.90 3.97
C SER A 299 64.27 -25.23 5.09
N ARG A 300 63.79 -25.62 6.28
CA ARG A 300 64.65 -26.03 7.40
C ARG A 300 65.14 -27.47 7.24
N SER A 301 64.27 -28.40 6.82
CA SER A 301 64.63 -29.81 6.64
C SER A 301 65.56 -30.05 5.45
N LEU A 302 65.52 -29.23 4.39
CA LEU A 302 66.56 -29.22 3.35
C LEU A 302 67.94 -28.81 3.89
N GLY A 303 67.99 -28.06 4.99
CA GLY A 303 69.22 -27.81 5.75
C GLY A 303 69.60 -28.92 6.74
N GLN A 304 68.68 -29.83 7.06
CA GLN A 304 68.78 -30.86 8.09
C GLN A 304 68.13 -32.17 7.61
N LEU A 305 68.75 -32.78 6.59
CA LEU A 305 68.21 -33.91 5.81
C LEU A 305 67.61 -35.09 6.61
N PRO A 306 68.10 -35.49 7.80
CA PRO A 306 67.44 -36.54 8.60
C PRO A 306 65.99 -36.25 9.01
N SER A 307 65.53 -35.00 8.91
CA SER A 307 64.15 -34.59 9.18
C SER A 307 63.25 -34.51 7.93
N LEU A 308 63.82 -34.71 6.73
CA LEU A 308 63.16 -34.41 5.47
C LEU A 308 61.88 -35.24 5.26
N ASP A 309 61.93 -36.56 5.45
CA ASP A 309 60.77 -37.44 5.20
C ASP A 309 59.59 -37.13 6.13
N ARG A 310 59.88 -36.85 7.40
CA ARG A 310 58.86 -36.41 8.37
C ARG A 310 58.22 -35.10 7.93
N VAL A 311 59.02 -34.11 7.57
CA VAL A 311 58.52 -32.79 7.16
C VAL A 311 57.75 -32.89 5.84
N LEU A 312 58.21 -33.71 4.89
CA LEU A 312 57.46 -33.98 3.65
C LEU A 312 56.12 -34.66 3.92
N ALA A 313 56.04 -35.57 4.90
CA ALA A 313 54.76 -36.14 5.34
C ALA A 313 53.81 -35.08 5.96
N GLU A 314 54.32 -34.16 6.78
CA GLU A 314 53.55 -33.03 7.33
C GLU A 314 53.06 -32.08 6.23
N VAL A 315 53.90 -31.78 5.23
CA VAL A 315 53.54 -30.95 4.07
C VAL A 315 52.51 -31.66 3.17
N THR A 316 52.66 -32.97 2.97
CA THR A 316 51.72 -33.82 2.23
C THR A 316 50.33 -33.76 2.88
N ALA A 317 50.24 -33.95 4.20
CA ALA A 317 48.98 -33.89 4.94
C ALA A 317 48.30 -32.50 4.83
N LYS A 318 49.07 -31.41 4.88
CA LYS A 318 48.55 -30.05 4.65
C LYS A 318 47.97 -29.87 3.23
N CYS A 319 48.61 -30.45 2.21
CA CYS A 319 48.06 -30.46 0.85
C CYS A 319 46.77 -31.30 0.75
N GLN A 320 46.74 -32.48 1.37
CA GLN A 320 45.55 -33.34 1.39
C GLN A 320 44.35 -32.66 2.08
N ASN A 321 44.58 -31.86 3.13
CA ASN A 321 43.54 -31.04 3.72
C ASN A 321 43.02 -29.97 2.74
N ILE A 322 43.91 -29.30 1.99
CA ILE A 322 43.50 -28.30 0.97
C ILE A 322 42.68 -28.96 -0.15
N VAL A 323 43.12 -30.12 -0.67
CA VAL A 323 42.35 -30.93 -1.65
C VAL A 323 40.98 -31.34 -1.08
N SER A 324 40.92 -31.66 0.20
CA SER A 324 39.67 -32.00 0.88
C SER A 324 38.70 -30.81 0.96
N ILE A 325 39.22 -29.60 1.23
CA ILE A 325 38.44 -28.36 1.18
C ILE A 325 37.97 -28.06 -0.25
N GLU A 326 38.83 -28.28 -1.26
CA GLU A 326 38.52 -28.14 -2.69
C GLU A 326 37.32 -29.02 -3.07
N LEU A 327 37.34 -30.29 -2.68
CA LEU A 327 36.24 -31.24 -2.89
C LEU A 327 34.94 -30.88 -2.16
N VAL A 328 35.03 -30.38 -0.93
CA VAL A 328 33.84 -29.92 -0.18
C VAL A 328 33.23 -28.69 -0.86
N LEU A 329 34.03 -27.70 -1.26
CA LEU A 329 33.57 -26.50 -1.97
C LEU A 329 33.01 -26.79 -3.37
N GLU A 330 33.56 -27.77 -4.10
CA GLU A 330 33.02 -28.20 -5.41
C GLU A 330 31.67 -28.90 -5.26
N SER A 331 31.51 -29.74 -4.22
CA SER A 331 30.28 -30.52 -4.01
C SER A 331 29.18 -29.80 -3.22
N THR A 332 29.51 -28.69 -2.55
CA THR A 332 28.55 -27.87 -1.79
C THR A 332 27.96 -26.76 -2.66
N LYS A 333 26.63 -26.75 -2.79
CA LYS A 333 25.90 -25.66 -3.44
C LYS A 333 25.81 -24.45 -2.50
N PRO A 334 25.87 -23.20 -3.01
CA PRO A 334 25.63 -22.03 -2.17
C PRO A 334 24.20 -22.06 -1.59
N PRO A 335 24.03 -21.74 -0.29
CA PRO A 335 22.70 -21.59 0.29
C PRO A 335 21.98 -20.38 -0.30
N VAL A 336 20.65 -20.42 -0.34
CA VAL A 336 19.84 -19.26 -0.75
C VAL A 336 20.00 -18.16 0.30
N HIS A 337 20.39 -16.97 -0.14
CA HIS A 337 20.63 -15.83 0.74
C HIS A 337 19.36 -14.96 0.85
N PRO A 338 18.66 -14.88 2.01
CA PRO A 338 17.39 -14.16 2.14
C PRO A 338 17.42 -12.69 1.68
N LEU A 339 18.48 -11.95 2.01
CA LEU A 339 18.61 -10.52 1.67
C LEU A 339 19.10 -10.25 0.23
N LEU A 340 19.13 -11.26 -0.65
CA LEU A 340 19.59 -11.11 -2.04
C LEU A 340 18.57 -11.76 -3.01
N PRO A 341 18.29 -11.13 -4.17
CA PRO A 341 17.36 -11.69 -5.16
C PRO A 341 17.84 -13.04 -5.69
N ALA A 342 16.93 -14.00 -5.85
CA ALA A 342 17.27 -15.38 -6.26
C ALA A 342 18.05 -15.48 -7.59
N SER A 343 17.90 -14.50 -8.48
CA SER A 343 18.63 -14.41 -9.76
C SER A 343 20.13 -14.13 -9.61
N SER A 344 20.59 -13.55 -8.48
CA SER A 344 22.01 -13.33 -8.23
C SER A 344 22.72 -14.57 -7.67
N THR A 345 22.02 -15.35 -6.83
CA THR A 345 22.57 -16.56 -6.20
C THR A 345 22.58 -17.77 -7.14
N GLN A 346 21.60 -17.88 -8.05
CA GLN A 346 21.52 -18.99 -9.03
C GLN A 346 22.66 -19.03 -10.07
N LYS A 347 23.42 -17.95 -10.27
CA LYS A 347 24.54 -17.92 -11.23
C LYS A 347 25.77 -18.71 -10.76
N GLN A 348 25.86 -19.06 -9.47
CA GLN A 348 27.01 -19.77 -8.90
C GLN A 348 26.72 -21.27 -8.78
N SER A 349 27.36 -22.08 -9.64
CA SER A 349 27.19 -23.54 -9.68
C SER A 349 27.73 -24.28 -8.46
N SER A 350 28.68 -23.68 -7.73
CA SER A 350 29.41 -24.25 -6.60
C SER A 350 30.09 -23.16 -5.76
N LEU A 351 30.38 -23.43 -4.49
CA LEU A 351 31.06 -22.48 -3.59
C LEU A 351 32.55 -22.27 -3.90
N ILE A 352 33.15 -23.13 -4.73
CA ILE A 352 34.56 -23.04 -5.15
C ILE A 352 34.82 -21.91 -6.16
N GLN A 353 33.87 -21.60 -7.06
CA GLN A 353 34.11 -20.66 -8.17
C GLN A 353 34.50 -19.23 -7.70
N PRO A 354 33.88 -18.63 -6.67
CA PRO A 354 34.32 -17.34 -6.14
C PRO A 354 35.76 -17.37 -5.61
N LEU A 355 36.19 -18.47 -4.97
CA LEU A 355 37.54 -18.61 -4.41
C LEU A 355 38.60 -18.78 -5.51
N LEU A 356 38.33 -19.62 -6.52
CA LEU A 356 39.24 -19.80 -7.66
C LEU A 356 39.42 -18.50 -8.46
N THR A 357 38.34 -17.73 -8.61
CA THR A 357 38.37 -16.40 -9.26
C THR A 357 39.16 -15.40 -8.41
N TYR A 358 38.98 -15.40 -7.09
CA TYR A 358 39.70 -14.52 -6.16
C TYR A 358 41.21 -14.82 -6.05
N LEU A 359 41.60 -16.10 -6.16
CA LEU A 359 42.99 -16.55 -6.12
C LEU A 359 43.64 -16.67 -7.52
N GLU A 360 42.93 -16.31 -8.59
CA GLU A 360 43.35 -16.41 -10.00
C GLU A 360 43.94 -17.79 -10.37
N THR A 361 43.35 -18.87 -9.84
CA THR A 361 43.85 -20.25 -10.00
C THR A 361 42.77 -21.21 -10.49
N GLY A 362 43.18 -22.26 -11.21
CA GLY A 362 42.29 -23.37 -11.61
C GLY A 362 42.19 -24.51 -10.59
N SER A 363 43.05 -24.54 -9.57
CA SER A 363 43.01 -25.52 -8.48
C SER A 363 43.76 -24.99 -7.24
N LEU A 364 43.28 -25.35 -6.04
CA LEU A 364 43.93 -24.97 -4.78
C LEU A 364 45.20 -25.80 -4.54
N ALA A 365 45.21 -27.08 -4.94
CA ALA A 365 46.40 -27.93 -4.91
C ALA A 365 47.54 -27.41 -5.82
N SER A 366 47.22 -27.00 -7.06
CA SER A 366 48.21 -26.40 -7.97
C SER A 366 48.72 -25.05 -7.41
N TYR A 367 47.84 -24.22 -6.86
CA TYR A 367 48.22 -22.96 -6.19
C TYR A 367 49.17 -23.20 -5.00
N PHE A 368 48.90 -24.22 -4.17
CA PHE A 368 49.73 -24.59 -3.03
C PHE A 368 51.16 -24.96 -3.47
N TRP A 369 51.30 -25.92 -4.39
CA TRP A 369 52.62 -26.39 -4.84
C TRP A 369 53.39 -25.33 -5.65
N ARG A 370 52.73 -24.58 -6.54
CA ARG A 370 53.41 -23.54 -7.34
C ARG A 370 53.91 -22.38 -6.48
N THR A 371 53.14 -21.95 -5.48
CA THR A 371 53.55 -20.90 -4.53
C THR A 371 54.71 -21.38 -3.65
N MET A 372 54.68 -22.65 -3.22
CA MET A 372 55.77 -23.26 -2.46
C MET A 372 57.06 -23.33 -3.29
N ALA A 373 57.00 -23.82 -4.53
CA ALA A 373 58.14 -23.92 -5.43
C ALA A 373 58.84 -22.56 -5.65
N GLY A 374 58.05 -21.50 -5.89
CA GLY A 374 58.57 -20.14 -6.08
C GLY A 374 59.34 -19.62 -4.86
N SER A 375 58.86 -19.90 -3.64
CA SER A 375 59.54 -19.51 -2.40
C SER A 375 60.72 -20.42 -2.05
N LEU A 376 60.67 -21.70 -2.43
CA LEU A 376 61.70 -22.68 -2.11
C LEU A 376 62.95 -22.51 -3.00
N ALA A 377 62.77 -22.11 -4.26
CA ALA A 377 63.87 -21.92 -5.21
C ALA A 377 64.94 -20.95 -4.71
N THR A 378 64.55 -19.77 -4.22
CA THR A 378 65.48 -18.76 -3.67
C THR A 378 66.14 -19.24 -2.38
N ARG A 379 65.37 -19.90 -1.50
CA ARG A 379 65.89 -20.46 -0.23
C ARG A 379 66.92 -21.58 -0.46
N VAL A 380 66.75 -22.41 -1.48
CA VAL A 380 67.74 -23.44 -1.86
C VAL A 380 68.99 -22.79 -2.47
N GLN A 381 68.84 -21.75 -3.30
CA GLN A 381 69.98 -20.97 -3.80
C GLN A 381 70.80 -20.36 -2.64
N ASP A 382 70.15 -19.80 -1.62
CA ASP A 382 70.82 -19.28 -0.42
C ASP A 382 71.58 -20.38 0.35
N ILE A 383 70.98 -21.56 0.55
CA ILE A 383 71.62 -22.71 1.22
C ILE A 383 72.86 -23.17 0.44
N VAL A 384 72.77 -23.24 -0.89
CA VAL A 384 73.90 -23.63 -1.76
C VAL A 384 74.99 -22.56 -1.80
N GLY A 385 74.60 -21.27 -1.86
CA GLY A 385 75.50 -20.12 -1.91
C GLY A 385 76.29 -19.91 -0.62
N ARG A 386 75.70 -20.23 0.54
CA ARG A 386 76.41 -20.25 1.85
C ARG A 386 77.44 -21.38 1.97
N GLY A 387 77.37 -22.40 1.11
CA GLY A 387 78.34 -23.50 1.07
C GLY A 387 78.33 -24.40 2.32
N GLY A 388 79.49 -24.96 2.65
CA GLY A 388 79.67 -25.84 3.80
C GLY A 388 79.14 -27.27 3.64
N VAL A 389 79.08 -28.00 4.76
CA VAL A 389 78.71 -29.43 4.79
C VAL A 389 77.28 -29.66 4.29
N VAL A 390 76.33 -28.83 4.71
CA VAL A 390 74.91 -28.91 4.31
C VAL A 390 74.75 -28.86 2.79
N ALA A 391 75.36 -27.87 2.12
CA ALA A 391 75.31 -27.74 0.67
C ALA A 391 75.96 -28.93 -0.05
N ARG A 392 77.02 -29.53 0.50
CA ARG A 392 77.66 -30.74 -0.05
C ARG A 392 76.75 -31.96 0.09
N THR A 393 76.20 -32.22 1.27
CA THR A 393 75.31 -33.36 1.53
C THR A 393 74.02 -33.28 0.72
N LEU A 394 73.49 -32.08 0.51
CA LEU A 394 72.30 -31.83 -0.32
C LEU A 394 72.58 -32.07 -1.82
N LYS A 395 73.78 -31.73 -2.31
CA LYS A 395 74.22 -32.09 -3.67
C LYS A 395 74.43 -33.59 -3.86
N THR A 396 75.03 -34.28 -2.89
CA THR A 396 75.21 -35.75 -2.95
C THR A 396 73.89 -36.51 -2.94
N ASN A 397 72.89 -36.04 -2.17
CA ASN A 397 71.56 -36.66 -2.07
C ASN A 397 70.52 -36.08 -3.06
N LYS A 398 70.97 -35.37 -4.11
CA LYS A 398 70.11 -34.66 -5.07
C LYS A 398 68.96 -35.51 -5.62
N ASN A 399 69.23 -36.76 -6.00
CA ASN A 399 68.22 -37.65 -6.57
C ASN A 399 67.20 -38.08 -5.51
N ASN A 400 67.68 -38.59 -4.37
CA ASN A 400 66.83 -39.02 -3.24
C ASN A 400 65.89 -37.90 -2.75
N VAL A 401 66.39 -36.66 -2.66
CA VAL A 401 65.59 -35.48 -2.29
C VAL A 401 64.55 -35.16 -3.38
N GLY A 402 64.91 -35.28 -4.65
CA GLY A 402 63.99 -35.09 -5.78
C GLY A 402 62.87 -36.14 -5.80
N ASP A 403 63.18 -37.41 -5.56
CA ASP A 403 62.20 -38.49 -5.53
C ASP A 403 61.30 -38.43 -4.29
N ALA A 404 61.85 -38.07 -3.12
CA ALA A 404 61.04 -37.82 -1.92
C ALA A 404 60.04 -36.67 -2.14
N ILE A 405 60.46 -35.57 -2.79
CA ILE A 405 59.56 -34.46 -3.16
C ILE A 405 58.52 -34.91 -4.20
N ARG A 406 58.91 -35.70 -5.22
CA ARG A 406 57.97 -36.29 -6.19
C ARG A 406 56.88 -37.09 -5.50
N HIS A 407 57.25 -38.00 -4.60
CA HIS A 407 56.30 -38.81 -3.85
C HIS A 407 55.38 -37.96 -2.95
N ALA A 408 55.92 -36.93 -2.30
CA ALA A 408 55.13 -36.00 -1.48
C ALA A 408 54.10 -35.20 -2.29
N VAL A 409 54.46 -34.73 -3.49
CA VAL A 409 53.53 -34.00 -4.38
C VAL A 409 52.41 -34.94 -4.87
N ILE A 410 52.76 -36.12 -5.40
CA ILE A 410 51.77 -37.08 -5.92
C ILE A 410 50.80 -37.51 -4.81
N LYS A 411 51.31 -37.87 -3.63
CA LYS A 411 50.49 -38.26 -2.47
C LYS A 411 49.67 -37.08 -1.92
N GLY A 412 50.20 -35.87 -1.98
CA GLY A 412 49.56 -34.64 -1.48
C GLY A 412 48.35 -34.21 -2.31
N CYS A 413 48.39 -34.47 -3.62
CA CYS A 413 47.27 -34.21 -4.53
C CYS A 413 46.21 -35.31 -4.54
N GLN A 414 46.47 -36.47 -3.93
CA GLN A 414 45.47 -37.54 -3.79
C GLN A 414 44.52 -37.24 -2.62
N PRO A 415 43.20 -37.21 -2.85
CA PRO A 415 42.22 -36.95 -1.79
C PRO A 415 42.14 -38.11 -0.77
N PRO A 416 41.88 -37.82 0.52
CA PRO A 416 41.68 -38.86 1.53
C PRO A 416 40.45 -39.74 1.21
N SER A 417 40.64 -41.06 1.23
CA SER A 417 39.57 -42.04 0.95
C SER A 417 38.33 -41.90 1.82
N ALA A 418 38.47 -41.34 3.03
CA ALA A 418 37.36 -41.12 3.97
C ALA A 418 36.36 -40.04 3.53
N LEU A 419 36.74 -39.14 2.61
CA LEU A 419 35.90 -38.04 2.12
C LEU A 419 35.33 -38.27 0.71
N LEU A 420 35.73 -39.38 0.06
CA LEU A 420 35.24 -39.77 -1.26
C LEU A 420 33.93 -40.57 -1.13
N GLY A 421 32.79 -39.90 -1.32
CA GLY A 421 31.51 -40.57 -1.52
C GLY A 421 31.51 -41.48 -2.76
N GLY A 422 30.62 -42.47 -2.83
CA GLY A 422 30.65 -43.52 -3.85
C GLY A 422 30.63 -43.07 -5.32
N LYS A 423 30.16 -41.85 -5.62
CA LYS A 423 30.20 -41.24 -6.96
C LYS A 423 31.53 -40.54 -7.31
N GLY A 424 32.41 -40.28 -6.34
CA GLY A 424 33.64 -39.51 -6.52
C GLY A 424 34.84 -40.32 -7.05
N LYS A 425 34.85 -41.65 -6.89
CA LYS A 425 35.97 -42.53 -7.25
C LYS A 425 36.41 -42.47 -8.71
N GLY A 426 35.53 -42.07 -9.64
CA GLY A 426 35.82 -42.08 -11.08
C GLY A 426 36.44 -40.79 -11.64
N LYS A 427 36.27 -39.64 -10.98
CA LYS A 427 36.71 -38.34 -11.53
C LYS A 427 38.17 -37.98 -11.21
N THR A 428 38.73 -38.52 -10.15
CA THR A 428 40.05 -38.13 -9.62
C THR A 428 41.20 -39.00 -10.13
N ALA A 429 40.93 -40.04 -10.91
CA ALA A 429 41.94 -40.99 -11.39
C ALA A 429 42.79 -40.48 -12.57
N ASP A 430 42.27 -39.55 -13.39
CA ASP A 430 42.90 -39.11 -14.66
C ASP A 430 43.63 -37.74 -14.56
N VAL A 431 43.72 -37.13 -13.38
CA VAL A 431 44.37 -35.81 -13.23
C VAL A 431 45.89 -35.97 -13.19
N ASN A 432 46.58 -35.60 -14.26
CA ASN A 432 48.04 -35.65 -14.33
C ASN A 432 48.70 -34.46 -13.60
N TRP A 433 49.47 -34.76 -12.54
CA TRP A 433 50.22 -33.80 -11.71
C TRP A 433 51.71 -33.65 -12.09
N ASP A 434 52.15 -34.20 -13.22
CA ASP A 434 53.54 -34.13 -13.70
C ASP A 434 54.09 -32.71 -13.77
N ARG A 435 53.23 -31.71 -14.04
CA ARG A 435 53.61 -30.29 -14.10
C ARG A 435 53.99 -29.76 -12.72
N GLU A 436 53.14 -29.99 -11.71
CA GLU A 436 53.37 -29.60 -10.31
C GLU A 436 54.59 -30.35 -9.73
N VAL A 437 54.74 -31.64 -10.05
CA VAL A 437 55.93 -32.44 -9.72
C VAL A 437 57.19 -31.82 -10.34
N ALA A 438 57.19 -31.52 -11.63
CA ALA A 438 58.35 -30.94 -12.32
C ALA A 438 58.72 -29.56 -11.76
N VAL A 439 57.72 -28.73 -11.42
CA VAL A 439 57.93 -27.39 -10.82
C VAL A 439 58.50 -27.50 -9.40
N MET A 440 57.93 -28.35 -8.55
CA MET A 440 58.41 -28.55 -7.17
C MET A 440 59.79 -29.20 -7.13
N VAL A 441 60.00 -30.31 -7.83
CA VAL A 441 61.30 -31.00 -7.91
C VAL A 441 62.34 -30.05 -8.54
N GLY A 442 61.99 -29.35 -9.62
CA GLY A 442 62.86 -28.38 -10.28
C GLY A 442 63.30 -27.24 -9.37
N SER A 443 62.41 -26.73 -8.49
CA SER A 443 62.75 -25.67 -7.52
C SER A 443 63.87 -26.04 -6.56
N VAL A 444 64.07 -27.32 -6.27
CA VAL A 444 65.17 -27.80 -5.43
C VAL A 444 66.32 -28.32 -6.29
N VAL A 445 66.04 -29.30 -7.15
CA VAL A 445 67.02 -30.12 -7.87
C VAL A 445 67.83 -29.32 -8.90
N ASN A 446 67.23 -28.33 -9.58
CA ASN A 446 67.94 -27.51 -10.57
C ASN A 446 68.90 -26.52 -9.89
N ASN A 447 68.56 -26.04 -8.70
CA ASN A 447 69.38 -25.10 -7.92
C ASN A 447 70.57 -25.78 -7.20
N LEU A 448 70.63 -27.11 -7.18
CA LEU A 448 71.77 -27.88 -6.65
C LEU A 448 72.90 -28.08 -7.67
N GLY A 449 72.64 -27.90 -8.96
CA GLY A 449 73.64 -28.12 -10.02
C GLY A 449 74.51 -26.90 -10.28
N SER A 450 75.83 -27.02 -10.09
CA SER A 450 76.81 -26.03 -10.56
C SER A 450 77.10 -26.19 -12.06
N SER A 451 76.07 -26.08 -12.88
CA SER A 451 76.14 -25.84 -14.34
C SER A 451 74.73 -25.74 -14.91
N LEU A 452 74.30 -24.52 -15.24
CA LEU A 452 73.18 -24.29 -16.17
C LEU A 452 73.76 -23.59 -17.40
N PRO A 453 73.62 -24.15 -18.61
CA PRO A 453 73.71 -23.37 -19.83
C PRO A 453 72.70 -22.21 -19.76
N ARG A 454 73.04 -21.05 -20.35
CA ARG A 454 72.33 -19.77 -20.24
C ARG A 454 70.95 -19.73 -20.96
N MET A 455 70.08 -20.71 -20.73
CA MET A 455 68.77 -20.83 -21.42
C MET A 455 67.54 -21.02 -20.51
N VAL A 456 67.70 -21.00 -19.18
CA VAL A 456 66.55 -21.06 -18.23
C VAL A 456 66.23 -19.70 -17.60
N GLN A 457 67.13 -18.71 -17.74
CA GLN A 457 66.94 -17.37 -17.18
C GLN A 457 65.69 -16.68 -17.75
N HIS A 458 65.39 -16.89 -19.04
CA HIS A 458 64.20 -16.33 -19.68
C HIS A 458 62.86 -16.88 -19.17
N ILE A 459 62.80 -18.11 -18.65
CA ILE A 459 61.54 -18.69 -18.12
C ILE A 459 61.31 -18.28 -16.67
N ASN A 460 62.38 -18.20 -15.88
CA ASN A 460 62.27 -17.72 -14.51
C ASN A 460 62.03 -16.20 -14.46
N ASP A 461 62.56 -15.43 -15.43
CA ASP A 461 62.26 -14.01 -15.58
C ASP A 461 60.84 -13.75 -16.13
N SER A 462 60.25 -14.67 -16.89
CA SER A 462 58.82 -14.57 -17.26
C SER A 462 57.88 -14.84 -16.08
N ASN A 463 58.21 -15.80 -15.20
CA ASN A 463 57.43 -16.03 -13.98
C ASN A 463 57.70 -14.96 -12.90
N SER A 464 58.94 -14.45 -12.78
CA SER A 464 59.24 -13.32 -11.89
C SER A 464 58.63 -12.02 -12.40
N ARG A 465 58.40 -11.87 -13.71
CA ARG A 465 57.59 -10.77 -14.29
C ARG A 465 56.10 -10.92 -14.01
N LEU A 466 55.54 -12.13 -13.93
CA LEU A 466 54.18 -12.32 -13.43
C LEU A 466 54.07 -12.01 -11.93
N VAL A 467 55.05 -12.41 -11.12
CA VAL A 467 55.06 -12.07 -9.67
C VAL A 467 55.42 -10.60 -9.40
N SER A 468 56.19 -9.93 -10.27
CA SER A 468 56.49 -8.49 -10.15
C SER A 468 55.47 -7.59 -10.85
N ALA A 469 54.63 -8.11 -11.76
CA ALA A 469 53.39 -7.47 -12.20
C ALA A 469 52.32 -7.38 -11.08
N VAL A 470 52.43 -8.22 -10.04
CA VAL A 470 51.56 -8.17 -8.84
C VAL A 470 52.03 -7.08 -7.83
N ARG A 471 52.97 -6.20 -8.20
CA ARG A 471 53.48 -5.12 -7.32
C ARG A 471 53.04 -3.69 -7.68
N VAL A 472 51.80 -3.57 -8.16
CA VAL A 472 50.96 -2.35 -8.17
C VAL A 472 49.51 -2.88 -7.98
N GLN A 473 48.69 -2.52 -6.98
CA GLN A 473 48.74 -1.43 -6.01
C GLN A 473 47.99 -1.80 -4.70
N LEU A 474 48.71 -1.97 -3.59
CA LEU A 474 48.16 -1.88 -2.22
C LEU A 474 49.02 -0.87 -1.44
N PRO A 475 48.49 0.29 -1.03
CA PRO A 475 49.20 1.20 -0.16
C PRO A 475 49.00 0.77 1.31
N LEU A 476 50.07 0.42 2.00
CA LEU A 476 50.06 0.16 3.44
C LEU A 476 51.42 0.56 4.05
N GLY A 477 51.45 1.68 4.78
CA GLY A 477 52.60 2.09 5.58
C GLY A 477 52.70 3.60 5.88
N ALA A 478 52.68 3.93 7.18
CA ALA A 478 52.79 5.24 7.84
C ALA A 478 51.47 6.02 8.00
N VAL A 479 50.89 6.24 9.20
CA VAL A 479 51.43 6.63 10.54
C VAL A 479 51.98 8.06 10.55
N LEU A 480 51.15 8.95 11.12
CA LEU A 480 51.38 10.31 11.65
C LEU A 480 52.00 11.41 10.74
N ASP A 481 51.35 12.58 10.85
CA ASP A 481 51.85 13.96 10.76
C ASP A 481 52.60 14.49 9.52
N ALA A 482 51.86 15.25 8.70
CA ALA A 482 52.13 16.65 8.31
C ALA A 482 51.01 17.08 7.33
N LEU A 483 50.09 18.02 7.57
CA LEU A 483 50.21 19.45 7.93
C LEU A 483 51.14 20.28 7.04
N SER A 484 50.52 21.22 6.30
CA SER A 484 51.14 22.32 5.52
C SER A 484 51.83 21.88 4.21
N VAL A 485 51.77 22.60 3.08
CA VAL A 485 52.01 24.06 2.94
C VAL A 485 51.18 24.72 1.80
N ARG A 486 50.42 25.75 2.20
CA ARG A 486 50.06 27.03 1.53
C ARG A 486 49.49 27.09 0.10
N GLY A 487 48.28 27.66 0.06
CA GLY A 487 48.07 29.01 -0.50
C GLY A 487 47.46 29.94 0.57
N GLN A 488 48.17 31.03 0.91
CA GLN A 488 47.86 32.26 1.69
C GLN A 488 46.41 32.49 2.25
N ARG A 489 46.17 33.10 3.43
CA ARG A 489 47.02 33.87 4.37
C ARG A 489 46.36 34.03 5.77
N GLU A 490 47.18 34.16 6.84
CA GLU A 490 46.94 34.83 8.16
C GLU A 490 45.50 34.75 8.77
N GLY A 491 45.13 33.92 9.76
CA GLY A 491 45.59 33.77 11.17
C GLY A 491 44.35 33.48 12.08
N SER A 492 44.37 33.24 13.41
CA SER A 492 45.41 32.93 14.41
C SER A 492 44.78 32.51 15.77
N ALA A 493 45.28 31.43 16.43
CA ALA A 493 44.87 30.85 17.75
C ALA A 493 43.42 30.26 17.83
N GLY A 494 43.10 29.11 18.48
CA GLY A 494 43.77 28.25 19.50
C GLY A 494 43.29 28.60 20.92
N SER A 495 42.79 27.74 21.83
CA SER A 495 42.72 26.26 22.06
C SER A 495 41.43 25.91 22.88
N VAL A 496 40.78 24.73 22.96
CA VAL A 496 41.13 23.39 23.55
C VAL A 496 41.56 23.48 25.04
N SER A 497 41.07 22.74 26.07
CA SER A 497 40.26 21.47 26.27
C SER A 497 39.33 21.59 27.54
N VAL A 498 38.24 20.82 27.83
CA VAL A 498 37.97 19.36 28.12
C VAL A 498 38.64 18.83 29.42
N PRO A 499 38.07 17.98 30.34
CA PRO A 499 36.73 17.31 30.47
C PRO A 499 36.03 17.37 31.89
N GLN A 500 34.91 16.62 32.05
CA GLN A 500 34.66 15.61 33.13
C GLN A 500 33.48 15.80 34.16
N LEU A 501 32.48 14.91 33.97
CA LEU A 501 31.47 14.31 34.88
C LEU A 501 31.51 14.60 36.41
N VAL A 502 30.34 14.91 37.02
CA VAL A 502 29.54 14.02 37.91
C VAL A 502 28.28 14.76 38.46
N GLY A 503 27.12 14.09 38.41
CA GLY A 503 26.06 14.03 39.44
C GLY A 503 25.41 15.28 40.08
N GLU A 504 24.09 15.39 39.88
CA GLU A 504 23.04 15.83 40.83
C GLU A 504 22.91 17.32 41.26
N GLY A 505 21.66 17.78 41.34
CA GLY A 505 21.25 18.83 42.29
C GLY A 505 21.09 20.27 41.76
N ARG A 506 19.84 20.76 41.80
CA ARG A 506 19.38 22.15 42.01
C ARG A 506 20.32 23.33 41.67
N VAL A 507 19.87 24.10 40.66
CA VAL A 507 19.79 25.59 40.56
C VAL A 507 20.85 26.46 41.27
N VAL A 508 21.42 27.39 40.50
CA VAL A 508 21.68 28.82 40.80
C VAL A 508 23.07 29.28 40.32
N ALA A 509 23.09 30.32 39.49
CA ALA A 509 24.17 31.30 39.47
C ALA A 509 23.61 32.63 40.01
N ILE A 510 24.21 33.17 41.08
CA ILE A 510 23.84 34.43 41.72
C ILE A 510 25.02 35.42 41.60
N TYR A 511 24.71 36.63 41.17
CA TYR A 511 25.29 37.94 41.50
C TYR A 511 26.77 38.11 41.89
N ALA A 512 27.37 39.14 41.30
CA ALA A 512 27.73 40.37 42.06
C ALA A 512 27.56 41.58 41.11
N ARG A 513 27.06 42.76 41.50
CA ARG A 513 27.21 43.47 42.78
C ARG A 513 25.92 44.21 43.20
N GLY A 514 25.51 44.07 44.47
CA GLY A 514 24.61 45.04 45.14
C GLY A 514 23.25 44.51 45.62
N HIS A 515 23.24 43.95 46.83
CA HIS A 515 22.26 44.09 47.94
C HIS A 515 20.88 44.75 47.70
N VAL A 516 19.75 44.35 48.31
CA VAL A 516 19.44 43.33 49.35
C VAL A 516 17.93 42.95 49.34
N TYR A 517 17.60 41.80 49.94
CA TYR A 517 16.28 41.14 50.08
C TYR A 517 15.17 41.91 50.82
N VAL A 518 13.88 41.51 50.63
CA VAL A 518 13.00 40.78 51.61
C VAL A 518 11.85 40.07 50.86
N LEU A 519 11.39 38.91 51.35
CA LEU A 519 10.22 38.13 50.86
C LEU A 519 8.99 38.34 51.76
N SER A 520 7.78 38.47 51.18
CA SER A 520 6.52 37.92 51.74
C SER A 520 5.28 38.07 50.83
N ASP A 521 5.05 37.08 49.95
CA ASP A 521 3.75 36.42 49.68
C ASP A 521 2.51 37.26 49.20
N PRO A 522 1.30 36.71 48.91
CA PRO A 522 0.93 36.48 47.51
C PRO A 522 -0.45 37.01 47.08
N ALA A 523 -0.55 37.58 45.86
CA ALA A 523 -1.75 37.53 45.01
C ALA A 523 -1.51 38.17 43.63
N ALA A 524 -1.57 37.37 42.55
CA ALA A 524 -2.05 37.77 41.20
C ALA A 524 -1.83 36.65 40.17
N TYR A 525 -2.90 35.98 39.75
CA TYR A 525 -2.96 35.17 38.54
C TYR A 525 -3.62 36.02 37.45
N ALA A 526 -2.93 36.37 36.36
CA ALA A 526 -3.50 36.66 35.02
C ALA A 526 -2.46 37.30 34.05
N ALA A 527 -2.66 37.04 32.75
CA ALA A 527 -2.25 37.80 31.55
C ALA A 527 -0.91 37.48 30.81
N MET A 528 -1.10 36.86 29.62
CA MET A 528 -0.28 36.98 28.37
C MET A 528 1.11 36.28 28.29
N PRO A 529 1.73 36.12 27.09
CA PRO A 529 1.30 35.21 26.03
C PRO A 529 2.45 34.42 25.34
N PRO A 530 2.15 33.47 24.43
CA PRO A 530 2.88 33.25 23.17
C PRO A 530 1.90 33.45 21.98
N HIS A 531 2.24 33.43 20.67
CA HIS A 531 3.28 32.73 19.91
C HIS A 531 3.42 33.36 18.50
N GLU A 532 4.63 33.47 17.96
CA GLU A 532 4.88 33.68 16.52
C GLU A 532 5.86 32.60 16.02
N GLY A 533 5.65 32.07 14.81
CA GLY A 533 6.67 31.24 14.14
C GLY A 533 6.26 29.88 13.54
N LEU A 534 5.03 29.71 13.05
CA LEU A 534 4.71 28.66 12.07
C LEU A 534 3.87 29.23 10.93
N VAL A 535 4.15 28.81 9.70
CA VAL A 535 3.45 29.27 8.49
C VAL A 535 1.98 28.87 8.59
N HIS A 536 1.07 29.85 8.59
CA HIS A 536 -0.36 29.60 8.64
C HIS A 536 -0.79 28.72 7.44
N PRO A 537 -1.51 27.60 7.68
CA PRO A 537 -2.26 26.93 6.64
C PRO A 537 -3.19 27.94 5.96
N LYS A 538 -3.43 27.75 4.66
CA LYS A 538 -4.31 28.63 3.88
C LYS A 538 -5.73 28.52 4.45
N GLU A 539 -6.20 29.57 5.13
CA GLU A 539 -7.60 29.64 5.59
C GLU A 539 -8.52 29.51 4.39
N TYR A 540 -9.40 28.51 4.43
CA TYR A 540 -10.49 28.36 3.49
C TYR A 540 -11.69 29.14 4.03
N ASP A 541 -12.19 30.12 3.26
CA ASP A 541 -13.42 30.83 3.62
C ASP A 541 -14.60 29.86 3.46
N ILE A 542 -15.33 29.62 4.56
CA ILE A 542 -16.48 28.71 4.61
C ILE A 542 -17.63 29.22 3.73
N LYS A 543 -17.60 30.47 3.26
CA LYS A 543 -18.55 30.99 2.26
C LYS A 543 -18.45 30.31 0.89
N ASP A 544 -17.33 29.66 0.57
CA ASP A 544 -17.18 28.80 -0.62
C ASP A 544 -17.61 27.34 -0.36
N SER A 545 -17.96 27.00 0.89
CA SER A 545 -18.34 25.64 1.32
C SER A 545 -19.86 25.48 1.33
N ASN A 546 -20.40 24.88 0.26
CA ASN A 546 -21.82 24.76 -0.09
C ASN A 546 -22.64 23.79 0.81
N ILE A 547 -22.48 23.84 2.14
CA ILE A 547 -23.01 22.85 3.10
C ILE A 547 -24.44 23.14 3.57
N GLU A 548 -24.87 24.41 3.62
CA GLU A 548 -26.22 24.79 4.07
C GLU A 548 -27.34 24.16 3.22
N LEU A 549 -27.04 23.86 1.96
CA LEU A 549 -28.03 23.50 0.94
C LEU A 549 -28.20 21.99 0.74
N ILE A 550 -27.45 21.12 1.43
CA ILE A 550 -27.50 19.66 1.23
C ILE A 550 -28.94 19.14 1.32
N GLY A 551 -29.45 18.50 0.26
CA GLY A 551 -30.82 18.02 0.11
C GLY A 551 -31.86 19.04 -0.39
N SER A 552 -31.44 20.22 -0.83
CA SER A 552 -32.30 21.22 -1.50
C SER A 552 -32.18 21.16 -3.02
N ASP A 553 -33.10 21.80 -3.75
CA ASP A 553 -33.04 21.97 -5.21
C ASP A 553 -31.72 22.58 -5.72
N ILE A 554 -31.01 23.33 -4.86
CA ILE A 554 -29.71 23.93 -5.21
C ILE A 554 -28.59 22.90 -5.07
N ASP A 555 -28.62 22.05 -4.04
CA ASP A 555 -27.66 20.95 -3.90
C ASP A 555 -27.89 19.86 -4.94
N HIS A 556 -29.14 19.49 -5.22
CA HIS A 556 -29.48 18.63 -6.37
C HIS A 556 -28.93 19.23 -7.68
N ARG A 557 -29.14 20.52 -7.93
CA ARG A 557 -28.58 21.21 -9.11
C ARG A 557 -27.04 21.24 -9.12
N VAL A 558 -26.37 21.43 -7.98
CA VAL A 558 -24.90 21.45 -7.90
C VAL A 558 -24.31 20.04 -8.06
N LYS A 559 -24.92 19.02 -7.45
CA LYS A 559 -24.54 17.62 -7.64
C LYS A 559 -24.80 17.15 -9.07
N HIS A 560 -25.91 17.54 -9.69
CA HIS A 560 -26.17 17.31 -11.11
C HIS A 560 -25.11 17.96 -12.00
N ASN A 561 -24.74 19.22 -11.72
CA ASN A 561 -23.65 19.89 -12.42
C ASN A 561 -22.29 19.21 -12.20
N SER A 562 -22.02 18.69 -11.00
CA SER A 562 -20.81 17.92 -10.68
C SER A 562 -20.80 16.58 -11.44
N ALA A 563 -21.90 15.83 -11.42
CA ALA A 563 -22.08 14.60 -12.17
C ALA A 563 -21.96 14.83 -13.69
N ALA A 564 -22.42 15.98 -14.20
CA ALA A 564 -22.23 16.34 -15.61
C ALA A 564 -20.75 16.59 -16.01
N THR A 565 -19.82 16.71 -15.05
CA THR A 565 -18.37 16.76 -15.35
C THR A 565 -17.70 15.39 -15.43
N GLU A 566 -18.36 14.32 -14.98
CA GLU A 566 -17.84 12.95 -15.05
C GLU A 566 -17.78 12.47 -16.52
N PRO A 567 -16.60 12.09 -17.04
CA PRO A 567 -16.45 11.58 -18.40
C PRO A 567 -17.37 10.39 -18.74
N ALA A 568 -17.68 9.53 -17.77
CA ALA A 568 -18.55 8.36 -17.98
C ALA A 568 -20.01 8.71 -18.30
N TRP A 569 -20.51 9.87 -17.84
CA TRP A 569 -21.91 10.31 -18.02
C TRP A 569 -22.06 11.32 -19.16
N SER A 570 -21.01 12.07 -19.49
CA SER A 570 -21.01 13.20 -20.42
C SER A 570 -20.89 12.83 -21.91
N ASP A 571 -21.10 11.56 -22.29
CA ASP A 571 -21.07 11.08 -23.68
C ASP A 571 -22.22 11.60 -24.57
N GLY A 572 -23.13 12.40 -24.00
CA GLY A 572 -24.29 13.00 -24.68
C GLY A 572 -25.44 12.03 -24.96
N ALA A 573 -25.33 10.76 -24.56
CA ALA A 573 -26.29 9.71 -24.87
C ALA A 573 -26.70 8.85 -23.66
N VAL A 574 -26.10 9.02 -22.48
CA VAL A 574 -26.64 8.52 -21.20
C VAL A 574 -28.00 9.17 -20.93
N GLY A 575 -29.01 8.36 -20.59
CA GLY A 575 -30.36 8.84 -20.29
C GLY A 575 -31.21 9.33 -21.48
N GLN A 576 -30.63 9.56 -22.66
CA GLN A 576 -31.33 10.14 -23.82
C GLN A 576 -32.05 9.13 -24.71
N ALA A 577 -31.65 7.86 -24.70
CA ALA A 577 -32.21 6.81 -25.54
C ALA A 577 -32.40 5.49 -24.77
N PRO A 578 -33.40 4.66 -25.11
CA PRO A 578 -33.52 3.31 -24.57
C PRO A 578 -32.29 2.47 -24.90
N GLY A 579 -31.81 1.70 -23.91
CA GLY A 579 -30.61 0.88 -24.08
C GLY A 579 -30.04 0.39 -22.75
N LEU A 580 -29.15 -0.59 -22.83
CA LEU A 580 -28.32 -1.06 -21.72
C LEU A 580 -26.94 -0.42 -21.82
N ARG A 581 -26.39 0.01 -20.69
CA ARG A 581 -25.02 0.51 -20.55
C ARG A 581 -24.39 -0.14 -19.33
N VAL A 582 -23.11 -0.50 -19.43
CA VAL A 582 -22.33 -1.12 -18.35
C VAL A 582 -21.00 -0.39 -18.22
N TRP A 583 -20.58 -0.15 -16.99
CA TRP A 583 -19.28 0.41 -16.64
C TRP A 583 -18.63 -0.45 -15.55
N ARG A 584 -17.30 -0.56 -15.58
CA ARG A 584 -16.47 -1.18 -14.53
C ARG A 584 -15.85 -0.10 -13.66
N ILE A 585 -15.65 -0.38 -12.38
CA ILE A 585 -14.84 0.47 -11.50
C ILE A 585 -13.38 0.04 -11.60
N GLU A 586 -12.49 0.98 -11.89
CA GLU A 586 -11.03 0.78 -11.98
C GLU A 586 -10.33 1.93 -11.29
N GLU A 587 -9.54 1.68 -10.22
CA GLU A 587 -8.79 2.72 -9.48
C GLU A 587 -9.63 4.00 -9.15
N PHE A 588 -10.83 3.80 -8.59
CA PHE A 588 -11.84 4.84 -8.30
C PHE A 588 -12.48 5.53 -9.52
N GLN A 589 -12.14 5.15 -10.75
CA GLN A 589 -12.72 5.67 -12.00
C GLN A 589 -13.88 4.82 -12.51
N VAL A 590 -14.77 5.43 -13.32
CA VAL A 590 -15.90 4.73 -13.97
C VAL A 590 -15.57 4.49 -15.45
N VAL A 591 -15.13 3.28 -15.78
CA VAL A 591 -14.65 2.93 -17.13
C VAL A 591 -15.76 2.25 -17.94
N PRO A 592 -16.12 2.73 -19.15
CA PRO A 592 -17.12 2.06 -19.99
C PRO A 592 -16.73 0.63 -20.33
N TRP A 593 -17.60 -0.34 -20.03
CA TRP A 593 -17.37 -1.74 -20.36
C TRP A 593 -17.58 -1.97 -21.86
N PRO A 594 -16.76 -2.79 -22.55
CA PRO A 594 -16.95 -3.09 -23.97
C PRO A 594 -18.29 -3.77 -24.24
N ARG A 595 -19.01 -3.33 -25.28
CA ARG A 595 -20.36 -3.84 -25.60
C ARG A 595 -20.37 -5.31 -25.99
N GLU A 596 -19.26 -5.77 -26.55
CA GLU A 596 -18.97 -7.14 -26.94
C GLU A 596 -18.92 -8.08 -25.72
N ARG A 597 -18.64 -7.51 -24.53
CA ARG A 597 -18.44 -8.22 -23.26
C ARG A 597 -19.63 -8.05 -22.29
N TYR A 598 -20.76 -7.52 -22.75
CA TYR A 598 -21.94 -7.33 -21.90
C TYR A 598 -22.50 -8.68 -21.42
N GLY A 599 -22.47 -8.89 -20.11
CA GLY A 599 -22.80 -10.16 -19.46
C GLY A 599 -21.58 -10.92 -18.93
N GLU A 600 -20.36 -10.52 -19.29
CA GLU A 600 -19.14 -10.88 -18.57
C GLU A 600 -18.94 -9.92 -17.39
N PHE A 601 -18.70 -10.47 -16.20
CA PHE A 601 -18.39 -9.72 -14.99
C PHE A 601 -17.31 -10.48 -14.21
N TYR A 602 -16.29 -9.78 -13.73
CA TYR A 602 -15.24 -10.36 -12.89
C TYR A 602 -15.63 -10.34 -11.42
N ASP A 603 -15.51 -11.47 -10.72
CA ASP A 603 -15.82 -11.56 -9.28
C ASP A 603 -14.92 -10.69 -8.40
N GLY A 604 -13.76 -10.25 -8.91
CA GLY A 604 -12.83 -9.36 -8.23
C GLY A 604 -13.17 -7.87 -8.29
N ASP A 605 -14.19 -7.47 -9.06
CA ASP A 605 -14.42 -6.07 -9.41
C ASP A 605 -15.87 -5.61 -9.10
N SER A 606 -16.12 -4.31 -9.15
CA SER A 606 -17.48 -3.73 -9.08
C SER A 606 -17.91 -3.09 -10.40
N TYR A 607 -19.21 -3.13 -10.71
CA TYR A 607 -19.78 -2.62 -11.97
C TYR A 607 -21.04 -1.79 -11.72
N ILE A 608 -21.31 -0.84 -12.62
CA ILE A 608 -22.56 -0.08 -12.68
C ILE A 608 -23.26 -0.43 -14.00
N VAL A 609 -24.56 -0.68 -13.94
CA VAL A 609 -25.39 -1.08 -15.09
C VAL A 609 -26.60 -0.16 -15.13
N LEU A 610 -26.78 0.59 -16.22
CA LEU A 610 -27.96 1.42 -16.48
C LEU A 610 -28.82 0.77 -17.56
N PHE A 611 -30.08 0.48 -17.24
CA PHE A 611 -31.09 0.08 -18.21
C PHE A 611 -32.11 1.20 -18.41
N SER A 612 -32.23 1.72 -19.63
CA SER A 612 -33.19 2.76 -19.99
C SER A 612 -34.27 2.21 -20.92
N TYR A 613 -35.54 2.47 -20.62
CA TYR A 613 -36.71 1.96 -21.36
C TYR A 613 -37.78 3.04 -21.54
N LYS A 614 -38.67 2.87 -22.52
CA LYS A 614 -39.80 3.81 -22.74
C LYS A 614 -40.94 3.53 -21.78
N VAL A 615 -41.48 4.57 -21.16
CA VAL A 615 -42.63 4.53 -20.25
C VAL A 615 -43.78 5.34 -20.83
N GLY A 616 -44.91 4.69 -21.11
CA GLY A 616 -46.10 5.30 -21.70
C GLY A 616 -46.74 4.43 -22.79
N LYS A 617 -48.00 4.73 -23.15
CA LYS A 617 -48.69 4.14 -24.31
C LYS A 617 -48.91 5.13 -25.45
N ASP A 618 -48.86 6.43 -25.18
CA ASP A 618 -49.13 7.49 -26.14
C ASP A 618 -47.83 8.10 -26.69
N ALA A 619 -47.85 8.48 -27.96
CA ALA A 619 -46.63 8.83 -28.72
C ALA A 619 -46.03 10.21 -28.37
N ASP A 620 -46.81 11.11 -27.75
CA ASP A 620 -46.47 12.53 -27.63
C ASP A 620 -45.81 12.94 -26.30
N ALA A 621 -45.55 11.98 -25.40
CA ALA A 621 -44.76 12.22 -24.18
C ALA A 621 -43.90 10.99 -23.83
N ALA A 622 -42.85 10.74 -24.61
CA ALA A 622 -41.94 9.61 -24.43
C ALA A 622 -41.02 9.77 -23.21
N LYS A 623 -41.57 9.70 -21.99
CA LYS A 623 -40.79 9.62 -20.74
C LYS A 623 -39.95 8.34 -20.77
N LEU A 624 -38.66 8.46 -20.48
CA LEU A 624 -37.79 7.31 -20.24
C LEU A 624 -37.86 6.93 -18.76
N GLY A 625 -37.95 5.63 -18.50
CA GLY A 625 -37.70 5.03 -17.21
C GLY A 625 -36.27 4.51 -17.18
N HIS A 626 -35.64 4.60 -16.01
CA HIS A 626 -34.27 4.21 -15.80
C HIS A 626 -34.20 3.27 -14.59
N ASP A 627 -33.56 2.13 -14.74
CA ASP A 627 -33.22 1.24 -13.63
C ASP A 627 -31.68 1.21 -13.56
N ILE A 628 -31.10 1.60 -12.42
CA ILE A 628 -29.65 1.49 -12.17
C ILE A 628 -29.41 0.33 -11.23
N PHE A 629 -28.55 -0.59 -11.64
CA PHE A 629 -28.05 -1.69 -10.83
C PHE A 629 -26.57 -1.45 -10.56
N PHE A 630 -26.14 -1.64 -9.32
CA PHE A 630 -24.71 -1.80 -9.03
C PHE A 630 -24.46 -3.25 -8.63
N TRP A 631 -23.48 -3.83 -9.29
CA TRP A 631 -23.11 -5.24 -9.16
C TRP A 631 -21.80 -5.30 -8.40
N LEU A 632 -21.81 -6.03 -7.28
CA LEU A 632 -20.65 -6.25 -6.43
C LEU A 632 -20.14 -7.68 -6.61
N GLY A 633 -18.92 -7.83 -7.10
CA GLY A 633 -18.25 -9.12 -7.21
C GLY A 633 -18.01 -9.76 -5.84
N ALA A 634 -17.93 -11.09 -5.78
CA ALA A 634 -17.75 -11.82 -4.51
C ALA A 634 -16.41 -11.51 -3.80
N HIS A 635 -15.46 -10.90 -4.52
CA HIS A 635 -14.11 -10.56 -4.09
C HIS A 635 -13.72 -9.08 -4.36
N THR A 636 -14.68 -8.22 -4.74
CA THR A 636 -14.43 -6.78 -4.94
C THR A 636 -13.90 -6.10 -3.69
N THR A 637 -13.04 -5.10 -3.88
CA THR A 637 -12.43 -4.37 -2.76
C THR A 637 -13.44 -3.43 -2.08
N GLN A 638 -13.13 -2.98 -0.86
CA GLN A 638 -14.01 -2.07 -0.14
C GLN A 638 -14.11 -0.70 -0.82
N ASP A 639 -13.01 -0.25 -1.43
CA ASP A 639 -12.89 0.95 -2.24
C ASP A 639 -13.70 0.86 -3.55
N GLU A 640 -13.66 -0.24 -4.29
CA GLU A 640 -14.51 -0.46 -5.48
C GLU A 640 -16.00 -0.55 -5.14
N ALA A 641 -16.35 -1.29 -4.08
CA ALA A 641 -17.73 -1.38 -3.59
C ALA A 641 -18.26 -0.03 -3.09
N GLY A 642 -17.41 0.76 -2.42
CA GLY A 642 -17.73 2.13 -2.02
C GLY A 642 -17.90 3.07 -3.22
N THR A 643 -17.01 2.96 -4.21
CA THR A 643 -17.03 3.79 -5.42
C THR A 643 -18.26 3.49 -6.28
N SER A 644 -18.57 2.22 -6.55
CA SER A 644 -19.76 1.83 -7.32
C SER A 644 -21.07 2.29 -6.66
N ALA A 645 -21.18 2.18 -5.34
CA ALA A 645 -22.33 2.69 -4.59
C ALA A 645 -22.42 4.24 -4.65
N TYR A 646 -21.31 4.95 -4.45
CA TYR A 646 -21.26 6.41 -4.55
C TYR A 646 -21.61 6.91 -5.96
N LYS A 647 -20.97 6.33 -6.99
CA LYS A 647 -21.18 6.67 -8.40
C LYS A 647 -22.56 6.29 -8.92
N THR A 648 -23.24 5.33 -8.30
CA THR A 648 -24.67 5.04 -8.57
C THR A 648 -25.58 6.19 -8.12
N VAL A 649 -25.31 6.79 -6.96
CA VAL A 649 -26.06 7.98 -6.50
C VAL A 649 -25.75 9.21 -7.37
N GLU A 650 -24.50 9.36 -7.79
CA GLU A 650 -24.08 10.40 -8.74
C GLU A 650 -24.79 10.26 -10.11
N LEU A 651 -24.93 9.03 -10.62
CA LEU A 651 -25.66 8.73 -11.86
C LEU A 651 -27.17 8.96 -11.74
N ASP A 652 -27.80 8.63 -10.61
CA ASP A 652 -29.22 8.94 -10.40
C ASP A 652 -29.46 10.46 -10.35
N GLU A 653 -28.57 11.23 -9.73
CA GLU A 653 -28.63 12.70 -9.75
C GLU A 653 -28.40 13.27 -11.17
N PHE A 654 -27.51 12.67 -11.97
CA PHE A 654 -27.38 12.98 -13.40
C PHE A 654 -28.70 12.72 -14.16
N LEU A 655 -29.42 11.65 -13.81
CA LEU A 655 -30.76 11.31 -14.33
C LEU A 655 -31.90 12.04 -13.58
N ARG A 656 -31.59 13.03 -12.73
CA ARG A 656 -32.54 13.88 -11.97
C ARG A 656 -33.45 13.10 -10.99
N GLY A 657 -32.93 12.07 -10.33
CA GLY A 657 -33.67 11.28 -9.35
C GLY A 657 -34.80 10.43 -9.97
N ALA A 658 -34.73 10.18 -11.28
CA ALA A 658 -35.75 9.44 -12.01
C ALA A 658 -35.50 7.92 -12.07
N ALA A 659 -34.38 7.43 -11.51
CA ALA A 659 -34.00 6.03 -11.63
C ALA A 659 -34.42 5.18 -10.42
N THR A 660 -34.88 3.95 -10.69
CA THR A 660 -35.02 2.93 -9.64
C THR A 660 -33.64 2.37 -9.32
N GLN A 661 -33.21 2.47 -8.07
CA GLN A 661 -31.90 1.98 -7.63
C GLN A 661 -32.01 0.54 -7.11
N HIS A 662 -31.23 -0.37 -7.68
CA HIS A 662 -31.20 -1.79 -7.34
C HIS A 662 -29.83 -2.22 -6.79
N ARG A 663 -29.81 -2.86 -5.62
CA ARG A 663 -28.63 -3.52 -5.05
C ARG A 663 -28.65 -5.02 -5.32
N GLU A 664 -27.68 -5.51 -6.09
CA GLU A 664 -27.45 -6.95 -6.27
C GLU A 664 -26.13 -7.39 -5.61
N ILE A 665 -26.21 -8.43 -4.76
CA ILE A 665 -25.05 -9.00 -4.04
C ILE A 665 -24.89 -10.45 -4.51
N ARG A 666 -23.67 -10.83 -4.93
CA ARG A 666 -23.35 -12.23 -5.24
C ARG A 666 -22.28 -12.75 -4.28
N ARG A 667 -22.48 -13.94 -3.74
CA ARG A 667 -21.46 -14.70 -3.02
C ARG A 667 -21.28 -16.06 -3.69
N GLY A 668 -20.16 -16.24 -4.38
CA GLY A 668 -19.59 -17.55 -4.69
C GLY A 668 -18.36 -17.76 -3.82
N GLY A 669 -18.23 -18.90 -3.15
CA GLY A 669 -17.09 -19.18 -2.28
C GLY A 669 -16.13 -20.20 -2.89
N VAL A 670 -14.84 -19.84 -2.98
CA VAL A 670 -13.62 -20.64 -2.67
C VAL A 670 -12.40 -19.84 -3.17
N ARG A 671 -11.24 -20.03 -2.52
CA ARG A 671 -10.02 -19.21 -2.72
C ARG A 671 -9.52 -19.21 -4.17
N SER A 672 -9.44 -18.03 -4.77
CA SER A 672 -8.34 -17.68 -5.71
C SER A 672 -7.66 -16.41 -5.21
N GLY A 673 -6.33 -16.35 -5.34
CA GLY A 673 -5.52 -15.31 -4.71
C GLY A 673 -5.35 -14.07 -5.58
N PHE A 674 -5.33 -12.90 -4.93
CA PHE A 674 -4.88 -11.60 -5.42
C PHE A 674 -4.12 -11.64 -6.75
N ARG A 675 -4.77 -11.21 -7.83
CA ARG A 675 -4.08 -10.83 -9.06
C ARG A 675 -4.90 -9.80 -9.82
N HIS A 676 -4.47 -8.53 -9.71
CA HIS A 676 -4.90 -7.45 -10.59
C HIS A 676 -4.56 -7.87 -12.03
N ILE A 677 -5.54 -7.90 -12.93
CA ILE A 677 -5.30 -8.20 -14.33
C ILE A 677 -4.97 -6.88 -15.03
N GLU A 678 -3.68 -6.53 -15.06
CA GLU A 678 -3.18 -5.53 -15.99
C GLU A 678 -3.37 -6.03 -17.44
N GLU A 679 -4.13 -5.29 -18.26
CA GLU A 679 -4.35 -5.61 -19.67
C GLU A 679 -3.04 -5.41 -20.46
N GLY A 680 -2.22 -6.46 -20.55
CA GLY A 680 -0.97 -6.45 -21.31
C GLY A 680 0.01 -7.58 -20.99
N ALA A 681 -0.15 -8.25 -19.85
CA ALA A 681 0.68 -9.40 -19.52
C ALA A 681 0.40 -10.61 -20.45
N PRO A 682 1.43 -11.33 -20.95
CA PRO A 682 1.21 -12.53 -21.76
C PRO A 682 0.51 -13.59 -20.90
N LYS A 683 -0.61 -14.12 -21.40
CA LYS A 683 -1.41 -15.15 -20.71
C LYS A 683 -0.55 -16.40 -20.45
N GLU A 684 -0.08 -16.57 -19.22
CA GLU A 684 0.34 -17.88 -18.73
C GLU A 684 -0.84 -18.85 -18.92
N THR A 685 -0.58 -20.05 -19.45
CA THR A 685 -1.61 -21.04 -19.77
C THR A 685 -2.13 -21.71 -18.50
N VAL A 686 -2.94 -20.98 -17.75
CA VAL A 686 -3.74 -21.49 -16.62
C VAL A 686 -4.87 -22.34 -17.20
N ARG A 687 -5.06 -23.55 -16.67
CA ARG A 687 -6.20 -24.41 -17.01
C ARG A 687 -7.45 -23.83 -16.37
N THR A 688 -8.46 -23.50 -17.16
CA THR A 688 -9.72 -22.93 -16.64
C THR A 688 -10.87 -23.93 -16.77
N LEU A 689 -11.76 -23.95 -15.78
CA LEU A 689 -12.95 -24.80 -15.76
C LEU A 689 -14.18 -23.93 -15.59
N LEU A 690 -15.05 -23.89 -16.61
CA LEU A 690 -16.31 -23.16 -16.57
C LEU A 690 -17.46 -24.13 -16.25
N ARG A 691 -18.27 -23.83 -15.23
CA ARG A 691 -19.53 -24.51 -14.90
C ARG A 691 -20.69 -23.77 -15.53
N VAL A 692 -21.53 -24.47 -16.28
CA VAL A 692 -22.71 -23.97 -16.99
C VAL A 692 -23.96 -24.59 -16.35
N PHE A 693 -24.78 -23.76 -15.71
CA PHE A 693 -25.89 -24.21 -14.88
C PHE A 693 -27.06 -23.21 -14.89
N LYS A 694 -28.28 -23.69 -14.63
CA LYS A 694 -29.49 -22.87 -14.56
C LYS A 694 -29.64 -22.22 -13.18
N ALA A 695 -29.78 -20.89 -13.15
CA ALA A 695 -30.06 -20.11 -11.95
C ALA A 695 -31.01 -18.94 -12.26
N ASN A 696 -31.93 -18.64 -11.34
CA ASN A 696 -32.86 -17.50 -11.39
C ASN A 696 -33.58 -17.28 -12.74
N GLY A 697 -33.95 -18.38 -13.42
CA GLY A 697 -34.64 -18.37 -14.71
C GLY A 697 -33.72 -18.32 -15.95
N GLY A 698 -32.44 -17.96 -15.80
CA GLY A 698 -31.45 -17.93 -16.87
C GLY A 698 -30.44 -19.09 -16.81
N ILE A 699 -29.53 -19.14 -17.78
CA ILE A 699 -28.34 -20.01 -17.77
C ILE A 699 -27.12 -19.16 -17.43
N VAL A 700 -26.40 -19.55 -16.38
CA VAL A 700 -25.18 -18.90 -15.89
C VAL A 700 -23.98 -19.72 -16.30
N VAL A 701 -22.91 -19.03 -16.68
CA VAL A 701 -21.56 -19.59 -16.90
C VAL A 701 -20.67 -18.99 -15.82
N HIS A 702 -19.92 -19.81 -15.10
CA HIS A 702 -19.12 -19.40 -13.94
C HIS A 702 -17.80 -20.15 -13.91
N GLU A 703 -16.67 -19.46 -13.72
CA GLU A 703 -15.38 -20.12 -13.55
C GLU A 703 -15.29 -20.77 -12.16
N VAL A 704 -14.82 -22.01 -12.08
CA VAL A 704 -14.72 -22.79 -10.85
C VAL A 704 -13.33 -23.41 -10.75
N GLU A 705 -12.92 -23.81 -9.53
CA GLU A 705 -11.61 -24.44 -9.33
C GLU A 705 -11.45 -25.67 -10.26
N PRO A 706 -10.35 -25.79 -11.03
CA PRO A 706 -10.15 -26.85 -12.01
C PRO A 706 -9.76 -28.19 -11.35
N ALA A 707 -10.67 -28.70 -10.51
CA ALA A 707 -10.55 -29.92 -9.74
C ALA A 707 -11.81 -30.79 -9.91
N TRP A 708 -11.68 -32.12 -9.81
CA TRP A 708 -12.82 -33.05 -9.98
C TRP A 708 -13.92 -32.82 -8.93
N ARG A 709 -13.56 -32.25 -7.78
CA ARG A 709 -14.49 -31.88 -6.68
C ARG A 709 -15.43 -30.73 -7.05
N SER A 710 -15.18 -30.03 -8.15
CA SER A 710 -16.05 -28.96 -8.67
C SER A 710 -17.20 -29.50 -9.55
N LEU A 711 -17.10 -30.77 -10.00
CA LEU A 711 -18.10 -31.40 -10.86
C LEU A 711 -19.42 -31.65 -10.13
N ASP A 712 -20.51 -31.60 -10.89
CA ASP A 712 -21.86 -31.94 -10.42
C ASP A 712 -22.63 -32.65 -11.55
N ASP A 713 -23.30 -33.75 -11.23
CA ASP A 713 -24.04 -34.54 -12.23
C ASP A 713 -25.18 -33.74 -12.90
N GLY A 714 -25.66 -32.64 -12.30
CA GLY A 714 -26.75 -31.82 -12.81
C GLY A 714 -26.37 -30.75 -13.82
N ASP A 715 -25.07 -30.48 -14.06
CA ASP A 715 -24.58 -29.32 -14.81
C ASP A 715 -23.68 -29.70 -16.00
N VAL A 716 -23.32 -28.73 -16.86
CA VAL A 716 -22.34 -28.91 -17.95
C VAL A 716 -21.05 -28.17 -17.61
N PHE A 717 -19.90 -28.75 -17.92
CA PHE A 717 -18.59 -28.17 -17.62
C PHE A 717 -17.74 -28.04 -18.88
N VAL A 718 -17.04 -26.92 -19.03
CA VAL A 718 -16.11 -26.65 -20.14
C VAL A 718 -14.71 -26.46 -19.55
N LEU A 719 -13.81 -27.40 -19.83
CA LEU A 719 -12.41 -27.38 -19.39
C LEU A 719 -11.51 -26.97 -20.56
N ASP A 720 -10.75 -25.89 -20.38
CA ASP A 720 -9.70 -25.46 -21.30
C ASP A 720 -8.34 -25.93 -20.78
N THR A 721 -7.67 -26.84 -21.52
CA THR A 721 -6.31 -27.28 -21.20
C THR A 721 -5.22 -26.47 -21.93
N GLY A 722 -5.60 -25.46 -22.71
CA GLY A 722 -4.74 -24.62 -23.53
C GLY A 722 -4.45 -25.21 -24.92
N ASP A 723 -4.37 -26.54 -25.03
CA ASP A 723 -4.22 -27.30 -26.28
C ASP A 723 -5.53 -27.90 -26.80
N LYS A 724 -6.55 -28.05 -25.93
CA LYS A 724 -7.83 -28.65 -26.24
C LYS A 724 -8.94 -28.14 -25.31
N ILE A 725 -10.18 -28.07 -25.82
CA ILE A 725 -11.37 -27.78 -25.02
C ILE A 725 -12.19 -29.06 -24.83
N TRP A 726 -12.49 -29.39 -23.58
CA TRP A 726 -13.29 -30.55 -23.20
C TRP A 726 -14.64 -30.12 -22.63
N VAL A 727 -15.74 -30.61 -23.18
CA VAL A 727 -17.10 -30.34 -22.69
C VAL A 727 -17.65 -31.59 -22.01
N TRP A 728 -17.67 -31.59 -20.68
CA TRP A 728 -18.22 -32.69 -19.88
C TRP A 728 -19.69 -32.42 -19.57
N GLN A 729 -20.57 -33.34 -19.96
CA GLN A 729 -22.02 -33.23 -19.71
C GLN A 729 -22.44 -34.19 -18.59
N GLY A 730 -22.86 -33.65 -17.44
CA GLY A 730 -23.42 -34.44 -16.33
C GLY A 730 -24.69 -35.18 -16.73
N ARG A 731 -25.01 -36.28 -16.04
CA ARG A 731 -26.20 -37.11 -16.35
C ARG A 731 -27.55 -36.39 -16.23
N GLY A 732 -27.65 -35.38 -15.37
CA GLY A 732 -28.86 -34.61 -15.10
C GLY A 732 -28.96 -33.25 -15.83
N CYS A 733 -27.96 -32.86 -16.63
CA CYS A 733 -27.93 -31.53 -17.23
C CYS A 733 -28.98 -31.32 -18.34
N SER A 734 -29.54 -30.11 -18.36
CA SER A 734 -30.65 -29.73 -19.23
C SER A 734 -30.19 -29.39 -20.66
N PRO A 735 -31.08 -29.49 -21.67
CA PRO A 735 -30.79 -29.07 -23.03
C PRO A 735 -30.36 -27.60 -23.16
N MET A 736 -30.84 -26.72 -22.27
CA MET A 736 -30.48 -25.30 -22.27
C MET A 736 -29.03 -25.07 -21.80
N GLU A 737 -28.57 -25.81 -20.79
CA GLU A 737 -27.17 -25.77 -20.33
C GLU A 737 -26.23 -26.31 -21.40
N LYS A 738 -26.61 -27.41 -22.08
CA LYS A 738 -25.87 -27.95 -23.23
C LYS A 738 -25.77 -26.96 -24.39
N ALA A 739 -26.88 -26.30 -24.74
CA ALA A 739 -26.89 -25.28 -25.79
C ALA A 739 -26.02 -24.07 -25.44
N LYS A 740 -26.06 -23.59 -24.18
CA LYS A 740 -25.21 -22.48 -23.74
C LYS A 740 -23.74 -22.87 -23.69
N ALA A 741 -23.41 -24.07 -23.23
CA ALA A 741 -22.03 -24.58 -23.27
C ALA A 741 -21.50 -24.69 -24.72
N ALA A 742 -22.33 -25.15 -25.66
CA ALA A 742 -21.97 -25.17 -27.08
C ALA A 742 -21.72 -23.75 -27.65
N GLN A 743 -22.50 -22.75 -27.23
CA GLN A 743 -22.25 -21.34 -27.59
C GLN A 743 -20.90 -20.85 -27.03
N VAL A 744 -20.67 -20.99 -25.73
CA VAL A 744 -19.40 -20.59 -25.06
C VAL A 744 -18.20 -21.20 -25.77
N VAL A 745 -18.28 -22.49 -26.10
CA VAL A 745 -17.22 -23.22 -26.78
C VAL A 745 -17.04 -22.73 -28.23
N HIS A 746 -18.12 -22.43 -28.95
CA HIS A 746 -18.02 -21.83 -30.28
C HIS A 746 -17.27 -20.49 -30.23
N ASP A 747 -17.64 -19.61 -29.31
CA ASP A 747 -17.01 -18.31 -29.12
C ASP A 747 -15.51 -18.46 -28.75
N MET A 748 -15.16 -19.44 -27.89
CA MET A 748 -13.77 -19.79 -27.58
C MET A 748 -12.99 -20.35 -28.79
N THR A 749 -13.62 -21.16 -29.65
CA THR A 749 -12.96 -21.70 -30.86
C THR A 749 -12.71 -20.64 -31.92
N LEU A 750 -13.63 -19.67 -32.08
CA LEU A 750 -13.45 -18.52 -32.97
C LEU A 750 -12.24 -17.67 -32.54
N ALA A 751 -12.00 -17.55 -31.23
CA ALA A 751 -10.88 -16.77 -30.69
C ALA A 751 -9.53 -17.51 -30.68
N LYS A 752 -9.51 -18.86 -30.63
CA LYS A 752 -8.28 -19.63 -30.37
C LYS A 752 -7.89 -20.69 -31.42
N HIS A 753 -8.77 -21.11 -32.32
CA HIS A 753 -8.54 -22.23 -33.26
C HIS A 753 -8.13 -23.56 -32.58
N ILE A 754 -8.82 -23.93 -31.51
CA ILE A 754 -8.52 -25.13 -30.69
C ILE A 754 -9.55 -26.25 -30.95
N ASP A 755 -9.12 -27.50 -30.90
CA ASP A 755 -9.99 -28.69 -31.00
C ASP A 755 -10.96 -28.81 -29.81
N VAL A 756 -12.18 -29.29 -30.09
CA VAL A 756 -13.24 -29.50 -29.10
C VAL A 756 -13.61 -30.98 -29.02
N GLU A 757 -13.72 -31.53 -27.80
CA GLU A 757 -14.32 -32.85 -27.57
C GLU A 757 -15.45 -32.76 -26.55
N VAL A 758 -16.64 -33.18 -26.95
CA VAL A 758 -17.83 -33.24 -26.09
C VAL A 758 -18.00 -34.68 -25.60
N VAL A 759 -18.14 -34.86 -24.30
CA VAL A 759 -18.20 -36.17 -23.65
C VAL A 759 -19.32 -36.18 -22.60
N ALA A 760 -20.27 -37.10 -22.72
CA ALA A 760 -21.25 -37.33 -21.68
C ALA A 760 -20.64 -38.16 -20.53
N GLN A 761 -21.05 -37.89 -19.29
CA GLN A 761 -20.56 -38.58 -18.10
C GLN A 761 -20.65 -40.13 -18.21
N ALA A 762 -21.69 -40.64 -18.88
CA ALA A 762 -21.91 -42.07 -19.09
C ALA A 762 -20.95 -42.74 -20.08
N GLU A 763 -20.15 -41.98 -20.83
CA GLU A 763 -19.15 -42.52 -21.75
C GLU A 763 -17.86 -42.91 -21.01
N SER A 764 -17.21 -44.00 -21.42
CA SER A 764 -15.91 -44.41 -20.85
C SER A 764 -14.81 -43.36 -21.02
N ARG A 765 -14.93 -42.46 -22.01
CA ARG A 765 -14.02 -41.33 -22.22
C ARG A 765 -14.19 -40.21 -21.18
N SER A 766 -15.31 -40.14 -20.47
CA SER A 766 -15.58 -39.07 -19.48
C SER A 766 -14.54 -39.07 -18.37
N ARG A 767 -14.00 -40.25 -18.05
CA ARG A 767 -12.95 -40.44 -17.06
C ARG A 767 -11.70 -39.61 -17.37
N ARG A 768 -11.34 -39.42 -18.64
CA ARG A 768 -10.19 -38.62 -19.04
C ARG A 768 -10.32 -37.14 -18.61
N VAL A 769 -11.55 -36.60 -18.56
CA VAL A 769 -11.78 -35.25 -18.04
C VAL A 769 -11.61 -35.22 -16.51
N VAL A 770 -12.07 -36.25 -15.81
CA VAL A 770 -11.89 -36.40 -14.36
C VAL A 770 -10.40 -36.52 -13.99
N ASP A 771 -9.63 -37.31 -14.74
CA ASP A 771 -8.18 -37.47 -14.55
C ASP A 771 -7.43 -36.14 -14.83
N LEU A 772 -7.82 -35.39 -15.87
CA LEU A 772 -7.26 -34.05 -16.18
C LEU A 772 -7.52 -33.02 -15.06
N LEU A 773 -8.62 -33.20 -14.31
CA LEU A 773 -9.00 -32.44 -13.13
C LEU A 773 -8.44 -33.02 -11.82
N GLY A 774 -7.39 -33.85 -11.90
CA GLY A 774 -6.67 -34.40 -10.74
C GLY A 774 -7.40 -35.53 -10.01
N GLY A 775 -8.31 -36.24 -10.68
CA GLY A 775 -8.90 -37.48 -10.17
C GLY A 775 -7.91 -38.64 -10.19
N ASP A 776 -8.09 -39.55 -9.23
CA ASP A 776 -7.31 -40.78 -9.02
C ASP A 776 -8.22 -42.02 -9.01
N ASP A 777 -7.66 -43.22 -8.93
CA ASP A 777 -8.44 -44.47 -8.98
C ASP A 777 -9.49 -44.61 -7.85
N GLU A 778 -9.35 -43.85 -6.75
CA GLU A 778 -10.31 -43.78 -5.64
C GLU A 778 -11.47 -42.78 -5.90
N THR A 779 -11.30 -41.86 -6.86
CA THR A 779 -12.29 -40.85 -7.22
C THR A 779 -13.58 -41.51 -7.75
N PRO A 780 -14.78 -41.14 -7.24
CA PRO A 780 -16.05 -41.74 -7.61
C PRO A 780 -16.27 -41.83 -9.12
N ARG A 781 -16.68 -43.01 -9.61
CA ARG A 781 -17.00 -43.23 -11.02
C ARG A 781 -18.39 -42.71 -11.39
N ASP A 782 -19.30 -42.71 -10.41
CA ASP A 782 -20.67 -42.24 -10.53
C ASP A 782 -21.03 -41.36 -9.33
N GLY A 783 -21.78 -40.27 -9.55
CA GLY A 783 -22.28 -39.39 -8.49
C GLY A 783 -21.33 -38.27 -8.07
N PHE A 784 -21.11 -37.26 -8.93
CA PHE A 784 -20.53 -35.99 -8.51
C PHE A 784 -21.62 -35.07 -7.96
N LYS A 785 -21.37 -34.45 -6.81
CA LYS A 785 -22.25 -33.47 -6.19
C LYS A 785 -21.43 -32.31 -5.67
N GLN A 786 -21.71 -31.12 -6.16
CA GLN A 786 -21.10 -29.88 -5.68
C GLN A 786 -22.15 -28.77 -5.65
N GLN A 787 -22.22 -28.04 -4.53
CA GLN A 787 -23.15 -26.92 -4.39
C GLN A 787 -22.89 -25.88 -5.49
N ARG A 788 -23.97 -25.27 -6.00
CA ARG A 788 -23.86 -24.24 -7.06
C ARG A 788 -23.31 -22.95 -6.44
N PRO A 789 -22.38 -22.23 -7.11
CA PRO A 789 -21.86 -20.95 -6.61
C PRO A 789 -22.91 -19.84 -6.48
N VAL A 790 -24.11 -20.04 -7.03
CA VAL A 790 -25.23 -19.10 -6.98
C VAL A 790 -26.47 -19.86 -6.51
N ALA A 791 -27.03 -19.45 -5.39
CA ALA A 791 -28.29 -20.00 -4.89
C ALA A 791 -29.42 -19.72 -5.89
N ALA A 792 -30.11 -20.79 -6.33
CA ALA A 792 -31.24 -20.64 -7.24
C ALA A 792 -32.53 -20.39 -6.43
N ALA A 793 -33.18 -19.24 -6.68
CA ALA A 793 -34.48 -18.92 -6.08
C ALA A 793 -35.57 -20.00 -6.34
N SER A 794 -35.39 -20.84 -7.37
CA SER A 794 -36.26 -21.97 -7.68
C SER A 794 -36.24 -23.13 -6.67
N ALA A 795 -35.37 -23.12 -5.65
CA ALA A 795 -35.46 -24.08 -4.55
C ALA A 795 -36.75 -23.95 -3.71
N ARG A 796 -37.49 -22.83 -3.84
CA ARG A 796 -38.71 -22.53 -3.07
C ARG A 796 -40.04 -22.92 -3.74
N SER A 797 -40.04 -23.53 -4.93
CA SER A 797 -41.27 -23.86 -5.68
C SER A 797 -41.48 -25.36 -5.89
N GLY A 798 -41.09 -26.17 -4.90
CA GLY A 798 -41.04 -27.64 -5.02
C GLY A 798 -41.53 -28.42 -3.79
N GLY A 799 -42.39 -27.83 -2.96
CA GLY A 799 -42.96 -28.50 -1.78
C GLY A 799 -44.12 -27.71 -1.19
N ALA A 800 -45.34 -28.24 -1.30
CA ALA A 800 -46.50 -27.67 -0.65
C ALA A 800 -46.54 -28.14 0.81
N SER A 801 -46.08 -27.28 1.73
CA SER A 801 -46.35 -27.36 3.16
C SER A 801 -46.58 -25.97 3.72
N ASP A 802 -47.66 -25.84 4.47
CA ASP A 802 -48.18 -24.60 5.08
C ASP A 802 -47.12 -23.88 5.94
N GLY A 803 -46.92 -22.57 5.73
CA GLY A 803 -45.92 -21.76 6.48
C GLY A 803 -44.95 -20.89 5.67
N GLY A 804 -45.37 -20.28 4.55
CA GLY A 804 -44.53 -19.32 3.83
C GLY A 804 -44.39 -17.97 4.55
N HIS A 805 -43.19 -17.36 4.52
CA HIS A 805 -42.93 -16.02 5.09
C HIS A 805 -43.95 -15.00 4.54
N PRO A 806 -44.80 -14.37 5.39
CA PRO A 806 -45.87 -13.50 4.91
C PRO A 806 -45.31 -12.19 4.37
N ARG A 807 -46.00 -11.59 3.39
CA ARG A 807 -45.67 -10.24 2.92
C ARG A 807 -45.97 -9.24 4.01
N LYS A 808 -45.00 -8.39 4.35
CA LYS A 808 -45.14 -7.35 5.40
C LYS A 808 -44.93 -5.97 4.79
N LEU A 809 -45.78 -5.02 5.19
CA LEU A 809 -45.66 -3.60 4.84
C LEU A 809 -45.47 -2.78 6.11
N PHE A 810 -44.42 -1.97 6.15
CA PHE A 810 -44.09 -1.06 7.24
C PHE A 810 -44.13 0.39 6.76
N ARG A 811 -44.50 1.32 7.65
CA ARG A 811 -44.45 2.77 7.45
C ARG A 811 -43.38 3.36 8.36
N LEU A 812 -42.53 4.19 7.79
CA LEU A 812 -41.53 5.01 8.47
C LEU A 812 -42.05 6.46 8.45
N SER A 813 -42.52 6.94 9.60
CA SER A 813 -43.21 8.24 9.74
C SER A 813 -42.64 9.05 10.90
N ASP A 814 -42.50 10.36 10.76
CA ASP A 814 -42.24 11.29 11.88
C ASP A 814 -43.45 12.13 12.32
N ALA A 815 -44.64 11.85 11.77
CA ALA A 815 -45.88 12.57 12.07
C ALA A 815 -46.29 12.56 13.57
N SER A 816 -45.74 11.65 14.37
CA SER A 816 -45.91 11.61 15.83
C SER A 816 -45.06 12.63 16.61
N GLY A 817 -44.17 13.36 15.91
CA GLY A 817 -43.11 14.19 16.49
C GLY A 817 -41.81 13.42 16.77
N GLN A 818 -41.83 12.10 16.64
CA GLN A 818 -40.66 11.23 16.60
C GLN A 818 -40.81 10.22 15.47
N LEU A 819 -39.67 9.77 14.92
CA LEU A 819 -39.65 8.79 13.84
C LEU A 819 -40.03 7.39 14.37
N SER A 820 -41.19 6.88 13.96
CA SER A 820 -41.64 5.51 14.23
C SER A 820 -41.49 4.63 12.99
N PHE A 821 -41.38 3.31 13.21
CA PHE A 821 -41.33 2.30 12.15
C PHE A 821 -42.35 1.22 12.47
N ASP A 822 -43.55 1.37 11.92
CA ASP A 822 -44.75 0.65 12.34
C ASP A 822 -45.23 -0.33 11.25
N LEU A 823 -45.69 -1.51 11.68
CA LEU A 823 -46.24 -2.55 10.81
C LEU A 823 -47.66 -2.17 10.37
N VAL A 824 -47.84 -1.87 9.09
CA VAL A 824 -49.12 -1.47 8.48
C VAL A 824 -49.94 -2.69 8.06
N LYS A 825 -49.28 -3.72 7.49
CA LYS A 825 -49.91 -4.98 7.09
C LYS A 825 -48.99 -6.17 7.36
N ASP A 826 -49.54 -7.20 7.97
CA ASP A 826 -48.91 -8.51 8.16
C ASP A 826 -49.73 -9.56 7.40
N GLY A 827 -49.35 -9.82 6.15
CA GLY A 827 -50.17 -10.55 5.19
C GLY A 827 -51.34 -9.74 4.61
N GLY A 828 -51.97 -10.31 3.57
CA GLY A 828 -53.09 -9.69 2.85
C GLY A 828 -52.68 -8.93 1.59
N ARG A 829 -53.67 -8.35 0.90
CA ARG A 829 -53.46 -7.60 -0.36
C ARG A 829 -52.91 -6.21 -0.06
N ILE A 830 -51.80 -5.88 -0.70
CA ILE A 830 -51.19 -4.55 -0.73
C ILE A 830 -51.60 -3.87 -2.04
N SER A 831 -51.70 -2.55 -2.05
CA SER A 831 -52.16 -1.75 -3.18
C SER A 831 -51.56 -0.36 -3.11
N LYS A 832 -51.57 0.39 -4.23
CA LYS A 832 -51.07 1.78 -4.25
C LYS A 832 -51.82 2.70 -3.26
N GLY A 833 -53.05 2.39 -2.89
CA GLY A 833 -53.81 3.14 -1.88
C GLY A 833 -53.37 2.92 -0.42
N ASP A 834 -52.44 1.99 -0.17
CA ASP A 834 -51.84 1.75 1.15
C ASP A 834 -50.53 2.54 1.37
N LEU A 835 -50.09 3.29 0.35
CA LEU A 835 -48.87 4.09 0.34
C LEU A 835 -49.26 5.57 0.44
N ASP A 836 -48.90 6.21 1.56
CA ASP A 836 -49.15 7.62 1.84
C ASP A 836 -47.99 8.46 1.29
N GLY A 837 -48.26 9.40 0.37
CA GLY A 837 -47.24 10.24 -0.25
C GLY A 837 -46.47 11.14 0.72
N ASN A 838 -46.89 11.21 1.98
CA ASN A 838 -46.22 11.97 3.04
C ASN A 838 -45.19 11.15 3.85
N ASP A 839 -44.92 9.88 3.52
CA ASP A 839 -44.04 9.02 4.32
C ASP A 839 -43.18 8.07 3.45
N VAL A 840 -42.29 7.31 4.11
CA VAL A 840 -41.53 6.22 3.49
C VAL A 840 -42.09 4.86 3.91
N PHE A 841 -42.20 3.92 2.97
CA PHE A 841 -42.72 2.57 3.22
C PHE A 841 -41.68 1.50 2.89
N LEU A 842 -41.66 0.41 3.67
CA LEU A 842 -40.85 -0.78 3.42
C LEU A 842 -41.75 -1.99 3.21
N LEU A 843 -41.60 -2.66 2.06
CA LEU A 843 -42.33 -3.85 1.65
C LEU A 843 -41.37 -5.05 1.60
N ASP A 844 -41.66 -6.07 2.40
CA ASP A 844 -41.09 -7.41 2.26
C ASP A 844 -41.98 -8.25 1.33
N ASP A 845 -41.49 -8.55 0.12
CA ASP A 845 -42.19 -9.40 -0.85
C ASP A 845 -41.98 -10.90 -0.56
N ALA A 846 -42.36 -11.34 0.65
CA ALA A 846 -42.30 -12.73 1.08
C ALA A 846 -40.91 -13.39 0.87
N GLY A 847 -39.85 -12.66 1.26
CA GLY A 847 -38.48 -13.17 1.14
C GLY A 847 -37.91 -13.12 -0.29
N ARG A 848 -38.61 -12.52 -1.27
CA ARG A 848 -38.12 -12.40 -2.66
C ARG A 848 -37.29 -11.14 -2.90
N ALA A 849 -37.74 -10.00 -2.37
CA ALA A 849 -37.07 -8.71 -2.45
C ALA A 849 -37.62 -7.78 -1.36
N ILE A 850 -36.84 -6.77 -1.00
CA ILE A 850 -37.26 -5.66 -0.15
C ILE A 850 -37.38 -4.42 -1.02
N TRP A 851 -38.57 -3.83 -1.04
CA TRP A 851 -38.84 -2.59 -1.72
C TRP A 851 -38.98 -1.47 -0.70
N VAL A 852 -38.32 -0.35 -0.95
CA VAL A 852 -38.52 0.89 -0.20
C VAL A 852 -39.18 1.89 -1.15
N TRP A 853 -40.37 2.37 -0.78
CA TRP A 853 -41.11 3.36 -1.54
C TRP A 853 -41.06 4.69 -0.79
N GLU A 854 -40.62 5.75 -1.47
CA GLU A 854 -40.45 7.09 -0.91
C GLU A 854 -41.53 8.02 -1.45
N GLY A 855 -42.42 8.47 -0.56
CA GLY A 855 -43.45 9.47 -0.86
C GLY A 855 -42.84 10.83 -1.21
N GLN A 856 -43.47 11.55 -2.12
CA GLN A 856 -42.97 12.84 -2.59
C GLN A 856 -42.94 13.88 -1.45
N GLY A 857 -43.98 13.89 -0.61
CA GLY A 857 -44.12 14.72 0.59
C GLY A 857 -43.35 14.23 1.82
N ALA A 858 -42.71 13.06 1.77
CA ALA A 858 -42.00 12.48 2.92
C ALA A 858 -40.88 13.39 3.47
N SER A 859 -40.72 13.35 4.79
CA SER A 859 -39.85 14.24 5.55
C SER A 859 -38.36 14.02 5.23
N ARG A 860 -37.53 15.05 5.42
CA ARG A 860 -36.07 14.93 5.29
C ARG A 860 -35.48 13.92 6.28
N ALA A 861 -36.09 13.74 7.46
CA ALA A 861 -35.62 12.78 8.45
C ALA A 861 -35.94 11.33 8.06
N GLU A 862 -37.09 11.10 7.42
CA GLU A 862 -37.50 9.79 6.86
C GLU A 862 -36.62 9.42 5.65
N LYS A 863 -36.51 10.35 4.70
CA LYS A 863 -35.68 10.23 3.48
C LYS A 863 -34.19 10.03 3.77
N ALA A 864 -33.69 10.49 4.92
CA ALA A 864 -32.31 10.24 5.36
C ALA A 864 -32.10 8.86 6.02
N LYS A 865 -33.17 8.21 6.53
CA LYS A 865 -33.05 7.03 7.40
C LYS A 865 -33.55 5.71 6.79
N TRP A 866 -34.26 5.75 5.65
CA TRP A 866 -34.79 4.54 5.01
C TRP A 866 -33.74 3.42 4.83
N LEU A 867 -32.50 3.77 4.48
CA LEU A 867 -31.43 2.80 4.24
C LEU A 867 -30.96 2.11 5.53
N SER A 868 -30.85 2.85 6.63
CA SER A 868 -30.46 2.28 7.92
C SER A 868 -31.58 1.41 8.50
N VAL A 869 -32.83 1.81 8.31
CA VAL A 869 -34.03 1.05 8.68
C VAL A 869 -34.13 -0.24 7.86
N ALA A 870 -33.95 -0.18 6.53
CA ALA A 870 -33.95 -1.37 5.67
C ALA A 870 -32.83 -2.35 6.02
N GLN A 871 -31.62 -1.86 6.32
CA GLN A 871 -30.51 -2.71 6.78
C GLN A 871 -30.76 -3.31 8.16
N ALA A 872 -31.38 -2.57 9.09
CA ALA A 872 -31.77 -3.11 10.39
C ALA A 872 -32.85 -4.19 10.27
N TYR A 873 -33.84 -3.99 9.37
CA TYR A 873 -34.86 -4.99 9.06
C TYR A 873 -34.25 -6.26 8.47
N ILE A 874 -33.33 -6.16 7.50
CA ILE A 874 -32.61 -7.32 6.94
C ILE A 874 -31.92 -8.13 8.04
N ARG A 875 -31.18 -7.48 8.96
CA ARG A 875 -30.51 -8.14 10.08
C ARG A 875 -31.47 -8.77 11.09
N HIS A 876 -32.67 -8.24 11.23
CA HIS A 876 -33.72 -8.83 12.06
C HIS A 876 -34.28 -10.10 11.41
N VAL A 877 -34.56 -10.05 10.11
CA VAL A 877 -35.07 -11.19 9.33
C VAL A 877 -34.01 -12.29 9.14
N GLU A 878 -32.72 -11.97 9.25
CA GLU A 878 -31.60 -12.93 9.24
C GLU A 878 -31.65 -13.96 10.38
N GLY A 879 -32.42 -13.71 11.44
CA GLY A 879 -32.74 -14.70 12.47
C GLY A 879 -33.90 -15.66 12.13
N GLU A 880 -34.67 -15.37 11.09
CA GLU A 880 -35.83 -16.15 10.63
C GLU A 880 -35.57 -16.85 9.27
N LEU A 881 -34.65 -16.31 8.46
CA LEU A 881 -34.28 -16.79 7.13
C LEU A 881 -32.75 -16.77 6.97
N ASP A 882 -32.13 -17.95 6.83
CA ASP A 882 -30.66 -18.13 6.72
C ASP A 882 -29.99 -17.30 5.58
N ASP A 883 -30.76 -16.86 4.58
CA ASP A 883 -30.31 -16.08 3.42
C ASP A 883 -30.83 -14.62 3.40
N ALA A 884 -31.40 -14.07 4.48
CA ALA A 884 -32.03 -12.74 4.46
C ALA A 884 -31.09 -11.61 3.97
N HIS A 885 -29.81 -11.71 4.32
CA HIS A 885 -28.75 -10.78 3.90
C HIS A 885 -28.48 -10.75 2.37
N LEU A 886 -29.03 -11.71 1.62
CA LEU A 886 -28.95 -11.80 0.16
C LEU A 886 -30.21 -11.29 -0.55
N MET A 887 -31.24 -10.83 0.18
CA MET A 887 -32.45 -10.29 -0.42
C MET A 887 -32.15 -9.00 -1.21
N PRO A 888 -32.54 -8.90 -2.49
CA PRO A 888 -32.41 -7.66 -3.26
C PRO A 888 -33.12 -6.51 -2.56
N LEU A 889 -32.42 -5.38 -2.41
CA LEU A 889 -32.98 -4.14 -1.87
C LEU A 889 -33.11 -3.13 -3.02
N ALA A 890 -34.31 -2.59 -3.20
CA ALA A 890 -34.59 -1.59 -4.24
C ALA A 890 -35.33 -0.37 -3.67
N LYS A 891 -34.89 0.84 -4.03
CA LYS A 891 -35.60 2.09 -3.72
C LYS A 891 -36.40 2.56 -4.93
N VAL A 892 -37.64 2.97 -4.69
CA VAL A 892 -38.62 3.49 -5.64
C VAL A 892 -39.14 4.84 -5.11
N ILE A 893 -39.39 5.80 -6.00
CA ILE A 893 -39.93 7.12 -5.66
C ILE A 893 -41.35 7.24 -6.23
N GLU A 894 -42.25 7.88 -5.48
CA GLU A 894 -43.62 8.17 -5.92
C GLU A 894 -43.66 8.82 -7.32
N GLY A 895 -44.48 8.26 -8.23
CA GLY A 895 -44.62 8.74 -9.61
C GLY A 895 -43.53 8.24 -10.59
N ASN A 896 -42.51 7.54 -10.09
CA ASN A 896 -41.47 6.85 -10.85
C ASN A 896 -41.47 5.33 -10.58
N GLU A 897 -42.64 4.73 -10.30
CA GLU A 897 -42.72 3.31 -9.94
C GLU A 897 -42.35 2.37 -11.10
N SER A 898 -41.33 1.52 -10.87
CA SER A 898 -40.92 0.51 -11.85
C SER A 898 -42.00 -0.57 -12.04
N ARG A 899 -42.00 -1.20 -13.22
CA ARG A 899 -42.90 -2.34 -13.52
C ARG A 899 -42.71 -3.51 -12.55
N ALA A 900 -41.51 -3.69 -12.01
CA ALA A 900 -41.21 -4.73 -11.04
C ALA A 900 -41.84 -4.42 -9.68
N PHE A 901 -41.76 -3.16 -9.21
CA PHE A 901 -42.43 -2.72 -7.98
C PHE A 901 -43.96 -2.81 -8.10
N MET A 902 -44.53 -2.29 -9.19
CA MET A 902 -45.97 -2.39 -9.46
C MET A 902 -46.45 -3.85 -9.44
N LYS A 903 -45.67 -4.77 -10.02
CA LYS A 903 -45.95 -6.21 -9.95
C LYS A 903 -45.81 -6.77 -8.54
N ALA A 904 -44.87 -6.29 -7.71
CA ALA A 904 -44.71 -6.78 -6.33
C ALA A 904 -45.92 -6.43 -5.44
N ILE A 905 -46.47 -5.21 -5.58
CA ILE A 905 -47.71 -4.81 -4.88
C ILE A 905 -48.96 -5.47 -5.49
N GLU A 906 -49.02 -5.69 -6.82
CA GLU A 906 -50.17 -6.30 -7.49
C GLU A 906 -50.16 -7.84 -7.53
N ALA A 907 -49.05 -8.50 -7.15
CA ALA A 907 -48.92 -9.95 -7.26
C ALA A 907 -49.96 -10.69 -6.42
N HIS A 908 -50.72 -11.57 -7.06
CA HIS A 908 -51.61 -12.52 -6.40
C HIS A 908 -50.83 -13.78 -5.98
#